data_AF-A0AAE3NP65-F1
#
_entry.id   AF-A0AAE3NP65-F1
#
_cell.length_a   1.000
_cell.length_b   1.000
_cell.length_c   1.000
_cell.angle_alpha   90.00
_cell.angle_beta   90.00
_cell.angle_gamma   90.00
#
_symmetry.space_group_name_H-M   'P 1'
#
loop_
_entity.id
_entity.type
_entity.pdbx_description
1 polymer ?
#
loop_
_entity_poly.entity_id
_entity_poly.type
_entity_poly.pdbx_seq_one_letter_code
_entity_poly.pdbx_strand_id
1 'polypeptide(L)'
;VLGGQDVNLHVASLTNTGGAIRANRDIAAQGAVSGSGEMTAGGNLSLNITGDYLNDAANRLRADGNMQVAASGTFTNSGTLGAAGNTTVQAANVVNTASGDITGTATTVSAANGINNAGRIEGDAVQTNSAGLFNTGTVIGNTVLVQANDVTNAGASALIAGVKDTKVYATNSVSNLDGATIYSAGNLQIARDGTRDAATGLLANQVGTLTNRSATIDADGDIDIAAHTLTNTRTSIVTAAGTPQTATQTLSAWFAGFTGNDRRFHSSLTFPSWSWSGENAPVSANLMGALMQPITVTVPKSTVANLNTATKTLSFTQAPIESYENPDFSGGCGSGDTGTDCTPQYTLTRNLTSNATQYYQSIQDNGTTYSITFWPDWDPNKNIRPDQVRLRFDLGSDSHDYSEISRTVTTTTTTDQLISASDPGKIRASGAIRINGSGGTILNQSSIMAAGGDLIRWAAGGTVTDQGTALQQSVATTETSTFYWHQKRGGDSDTQVVPYPTSPVASTTVMALPAIASSNQTVQTTAQSISVNTVNRLGQTVTGSGVTGGGASASAVGSAGDGTKSTAALSGSAGSTVGAASGGMHAPQTLGSAQTGIPNLTLPLNGLFHFQPAPSATYLVATDARFTQYTKFISSDYMLGALGLNPQQTQKRLGDGFYEEKLVRDQITQLTGRTFLAGYTDQLSEYRA
;
A
#
# COMPACT_ATOMS: atom_id res chain seq x y z
N VAL A 1 -51.16 -27.11 29.47
CA VAL A 1 -52.29 -26.17 29.63
C VAL A 1 -52.97 -25.99 28.27
N LEU A 2 -54.29 -26.15 28.20
CA LEU A 2 -55.08 -25.89 26.99
C LEU A 2 -56.09 -24.78 27.32
N GLY A 3 -55.81 -23.54 26.90
CA GLY A 3 -56.76 -22.44 27.03
C GLY A 3 -57.62 -22.34 25.77
N GLY A 4 -58.94 -22.31 25.93
CA GLY A 4 -59.87 -22.22 24.79
C GLY A 4 -59.73 -20.91 24.00
N GLN A 5 -59.45 -19.79 24.67
CA GLN A 5 -59.14 -18.50 24.02
C GLN A 5 -57.78 -18.00 24.46
N ASP A 6 -57.64 -17.60 25.73
CA ASP A 6 -56.37 -17.15 26.30
C ASP A 6 -55.84 -18.10 27.38
N VAL A 7 -54.54 -18.02 27.63
CA VAL A 7 -53.88 -18.58 28.80
C VAL A 7 -53.14 -17.46 29.53
N ASN A 8 -53.50 -17.20 30.78
CA ASN A 8 -52.80 -16.26 31.66
C ASN A 8 -52.28 -16.99 32.90
N LEU A 9 -50.95 -17.08 33.02
CA LEU A 9 -50.26 -17.80 34.08
C LEU A 9 -49.44 -16.82 34.92
N HIS A 10 -50.01 -16.35 36.02
CA HIS A 10 -49.30 -15.51 36.99
C HIS A 10 -48.97 -16.35 38.23
N VAL A 11 -47.77 -16.93 38.23
CA VAL A 11 -47.35 -17.91 39.24
C VAL A 11 -45.98 -17.54 39.80
N ALA A 12 -45.62 -18.03 40.98
CA ALA A 12 -44.28 -17.81 41.52
C ALA A 12 -43.21 -18.48 40.63
N SER A 13 -43.48 -19.71 40.18
CA SER A 13 -42.64 -20.45 39.25
C SER A 13 -43.47 -21.27 38.25
N LEU A 14 -42.98 -21.37 37.02
CA LEU A 14 -43.53 -22.18 35.94
C LEU A 14 -42.39 -22.98 35.30
N THR A 15 -42.45 -24.31 35.38
CA THR A 15 -41.55 -25.19 34.65
C THR A 15 -42.31 -25.89 33.52
N ASN A 16 -41.89 -25.67 32.27
CA ASN A 16 -42.50 -26.24 31.08
C ASN A 16 -41.65 -27.34 30.43
N THR A 17 -40.76 -28.00 31.17
CA THR A 17 -39.90 -29.07 30.65
C THR A 17 -40.74 -30.21 30.06
N GLY A 18 -40.63 -30.43 28.75
CA GLY A 18 -41.43 -31.41 28.00
C GLY A 18 -42.94 -31.14 27.98
N GLY A 19 -43.36 -29.99 28.51
CA GLY A 19 -44.77 -29.59 28.62
C GLY A 19 -45.28 -28.89 27.35
N ALA A 20 -46.59 -28.69 27.30
CA ALA A 20 -47.24 -27.92 26.24
C ALA A 20 -48.27 -26.94 26.80
N ILE A 21 -48.19 -25.69 26.36
CA ILE A 21 -49.13 -24.60 26.66
C ILE A 21 -49.67 -24.09 25.32
N ARG A 22 -50.99 -24.16 25.12
CA ARG A 22 -51.63 -23.72 23.87
C ARG A 22 -52.83 -22.82 24.15
N ALA A 23 -52.97 -21.77 23.35
CA ALA A 23 -54.10 -20.85 23.37
C ALA A 23 -54.47 -20.46 21.94
N ASN A 24 -55.76 -20.30 21.66
CA ASN A 24 -56.24 -19.86 20.34
C ASN A 24 -55.97 -18.36 20.08
N ARG A 25 -55.82 -17.56 21.14
CA ARG A 25 -55.47 -16.14 21.09
C ARG A 25 -54.18 -15.91 21.85
N ASP A 26 -54.20 -15.42 23.09
CA ASP A 26 -52.97 -14.98 23.75
C ASP A 26 -52.46 -15.96 24.81
N ILE A 27 -51.14 -16.10 24.92
CA ILE A 27 -50.47 -16.69 26.08
C ILE A 27 -49.70 -15.59 26.80
N ALA A 28 -50.01 -15.38 28.08
CA ALA A 28 -49.23 -14.54 28.99
C ALA A 28 -48.74 -15.39 30.16
N ALA A 29 -47.43 -15.41 30.40
CA ALA A 29 -46.84 -16.07 31.57
C ALA A 29 -45.97 -15.10 32.36
N GLN A 30 -46.07 -15.13 33.68
CA GLN A 30 -45.31 -14.30 34.59
C GLN A 30 -44.84 -15.10 35.82
N GLY A 31 -43.60 -14.84 36.25
CA GLY A 31 -42.95 -15.54 37.36
C GLY A 31 -41.55 -16.05 36.98
N ALA A 32 -40.97 -16.94 37.80
CA ALA A 32 -39.78 -17.68 37.41
C ALA A 32 -40.14 -18.76 36.37
N VAL A 33 -39.96 -18.48 35.08
CA VAL A 33 -40.28 -19.41 33.99
C VAL A 33 -39.03 -20.18 33.56
N SER A 34 -39.12 -21.49 33.43
CA SER A 34 -38.01 -22.38 33.07
C SER A 34 -38.48 -23.61 32.29
N GLY A 35 -37.52 -24.35 31.73
CA GLY A 35 -37.75 -25.65 31.09
C GLY A 35 -38.15 -25.56 29.61
N SER A 36 -37.54 -26.43 28.81
CA SER A 36 -37.74 -26.50 27.36
C SER A 36 -39.02 -27.28 27.05
N GLY A 37 -39.98 -26.62 26.39
CA GLY A 37 -41.27 -27.22 26.02
C GLY A 37 -41.96 -26.44 24.91
N GLU A 38 -43.25 -26.66 24.72
CA GLU A 38 -44.03 -25.95 23.70
C GLU A 38 -44.90 -24.85 24.33
N MET A 39 -44.87 -23.66 23.72
CA MET A 39 -45.85 -22.59 23.95
C MET A 39 -46.34 -22.05 22.60
N THR A 40 -47.59 -22.31 22.25
CA THR A 40 -48.18 -21.94 20.94
C THR A 40 -49.39 -21.04 21.14
N ALA A 41 -49.27 -19.77 20.74
CA ALA A 41 -50.34 -18.77 20.75
C ALA A 41 -50.82 -18.46 19.32
N GLY A 42 -52.13 -18.55 19.08
CA GLY A 42 -52.75 -18.10 17.81
C GLY A 42 -52.83 -16.57 17.66
N GLY A 43 -52.49 -15.84 18.72
CA GLY A 43 -52.29 -14.39 18.79
C GLY A 43 -50.89 -14.11 19.36
N ASN A 44 -50.80 -13.42 20.50
CA ASN A 44 -49.53 -12.99 21.06
C ASN A 44 -49.00 -13.96 22.13
N LEU A 45 -47.67 -14.07 22.22
CA LEU A 45 -46.97 -14.74 23.31
C LEU A 45 -46.18 -13.72 24.13
N SER A 46 -46.51 -13.57 25.42
CA SER A 46 -45.81 -12.67 26.34
C SER A 46 -45.25 -13.45 27.54
N LEU A 47 -43.93 -13.44 27.70
CA LEU A 47 -43.24 -14.03 28.83
C LEU A 47 -42.59 -12.92 29.67
N ASN A 48 -43.07 -12.72 30.90
CA ASN A 48 -42.52 -11.77 31.88
C ASN A 48 -41.81 -12.54 32.99
N ILE A 49 -40.53 -12.82 32.78
CA ILE A 49 -39.72 -13.74 33.57
C ILE A 49 -38.99 -13.00 34.70
N THR A 50 -39.20 -13.48 35.93
CA THR A 50 -38.37 -13.09 37.08
C THR A 50 -37.13 -13.97 37.11
N GLY A 51 -35.97 -13.39 36.84
CA GLY A 51 -34.67 -14.07 36.78
C GLY A 51 -34.20 -14.33 35.35
N ASP A 52 -33.36 -15.35 35.20
CA ASP A 52 -32.77 -15.76 33.93
C ASP A 52 -33.74 -16.62 33.11
N TYR A 53 -33.56 -16.62 31.78
CA TYR A 53 -34.32 -17.48 30.87
C TYR A 53 -33.43 -18.05 29.78
N LEU A 54 -33.59 -19.36 29.52
CA LEU A 54 -32.91 -20.08 28.44
C LEU A 54 -33.93 -20.48 27.38
N ASN A 55 -33.75 -19.99 26.16
CA ASN A 55 -34.40 -20.51 24.96
C ASN A 55 -33.40 -21.38 24.20
N ASP A 56 -33.38 -22.68 24.49
CA ASP A 56 -32.54 -23.65 23.78
C ASP A 56 -33.24 -24.21 22.52
N ALA A 57 -32.53 -25.07 21.78
CA ALA A 57 -33.05 -25.69 20.56
C ALA A 57 -34.25 -26.64 20.80
N ALA A 58 -34.47 -27.10 22.04
CA ALA A 58 -35.60 -27.95 22.39
C ALA A 58 -36.86 -27.12 22.74
N ASN A 59 -36.70 -25.84 23.03
CA ASN A 59 -37.79 -24.95 23.34
C ASN A 59 -38.51 -24.49 22.05
N ARG A 60 -39.83 -24.63 22.04
CA ARG A 60 -40.68 -24.33 20.87
C ARG A 60 -41.67 -23.24 21.25
N LEU A 61 -41.25 -22.00 21.07
CA LEU A 61 -42.08 -20.83 21.28
C LEU A 61 -42.66 -20.39 19.93
N ARG A 62 -43.98 -20.24 19.84
CA ARG A 62 -44.66 -19.76 18.63
C ARG A 62 -45.76 -18.76 18.98
N ALA A 63 -45.78 -17.66 18.23
CA ALA A 63 -46.87 -16.72 18.16
C ALA A 63 -47.20 -16.42 16.70
N ASP A 64 -48.49 -16.49 16.34
CA ASP A 64 -48.96 -16.03 15.02
C ASP A 64 -49.08 -14.49 14.97
N GLY A 65 -49.20 -13.84 16.13
CA GLY A 65 -49.09 -12.40 16.32
C GLY A 65 -47.68 -11.98 16.76
N ASN A 66 -47.58 -11.18 17.83
CA ASN A 66 -46.30 -10.71 18.37
C ASN A 66 -45.76 -11.64 19.47
N MET A 67 -44.44 -11.68 19.61
CA MET A 67 -43.76 -12.35 20.72
C MET A 67 -42.96 -11.34 21.55
N GLN A 68 -43.17 -11.38 22.87
CA GLN A 68 -42.38 -10.63 23.85
C GLN A 68 -41.77 -11.59 24.87
N VAL A 69 -40.46 -11.48 25.07
CA VAL A 69 -39.73 -12.15 26.14
C VAL A 69 -39.00 -11.10 26.96
N ALA A 70 -39.50 -10.84 28.16
CA ALA A 70 -38.91 -9.92 29.12
C ALA A 70 -38.34 -10.70 30.31
N ALA A 71 -37.04 -10.65 30.56
CA ALA A 71 -36.39 -11.32 31.68
C ALA A 71 -35.72 -10.29 32.59
N SER A 72 -35.94 -10.35 33.91
CA SER A 72 -35.26 -9.42 34.83
C SER A 72 -33.76 -9.73 34.98
N GLY A 73 -33.32 -10.92 34.57
CA GLY A 73 -31.92 -11.37 34.55
C GLY A 73 -31.35 -11.49 33.14
N THR A 74 -30.61 -12.57 32.89
CA THR A 74 -30.00 -12.88 31.59
C THR A 74 -30.95 -13.71 30.72
N PHE A 75 -31.25 -13.22 29.52
CA PHE A 75 -31.89 -14.00 28.48
C PHE A 75 -30.82 -14.64 27.59
N THR A 76 -30.77 -15.97 27.55
CA THR A 76 -29.87 -16.75 26.69
C THR A 76 -30.69 -17.43 25.58
N ASN A 77 -30.37 -17.12 24.33
CA ASN A 77 -30.93 -17.78 23.16
C ASN A 77 -29.87 -18.65 22.49
N SER A 78 -30.13 -19.95 22.44
CA SER A 78 -29.33 -20.93 21.70
C SER A 78 -30.16 -21.78 20.72
N GLY A 79 -31.47 -21.54 20.64
CA GLY A 79 -32.38 -22.04 19.61
C GLY A 79 -32.95 -20.91 18.75
N THR A 80 -34.14 -21.12 18.20
CA THR A 80 -34.87 -20.10 17.43
C THR A 80 -35.88 -19.39 18.31
N LEU A 81 -35.85 -18.06 18.34
CA LEU A 81 -36.87 -17.21 18.93
C LEU A 81 -37.50 -16.36 17.81
N GLY A 82 -38.75 -16.62 17.49
CA GLY A 82 -39.44 -15.76 16.53
C GLY A 82 -40.95 -15.96 16.42
N ALA A 83 -41.60 -14.94 15.89
CA ALA A 83 -43.03 -14.89 15.63
C ALA A 83 -43.30 -14.52 14.17
N ALA A 84 -44.52 -14.74 13.70
CA ALA A 84 -44.93 -14.21 12.40
C ALA A 84 -45.01 -12.67 12.41
N GLY A 85 -45.42 -12.08 13.54
CA GLY A 85 -45.38 -10.64 13.78
C GLY A 85 -44.04 -10.15 14.33
N ASN A 86 -44.08 -9.21 15.26
CA ASN A 86 -42.88 -8.62 15.85
C ASN A 86 -42.31 -9.48 16.98
N THR A 87 -40.99 -9.49 17.12
CA THR A 87 -40.28 -10.16 18.22
C THR A 87 -39.58 -9.11 19.08
N THR A 88 -39.88 -9.08 20.37
CA THR A 88 -39.28 -8.16 21.34
C THR A 88 -38.61 -8.92 22.48
N VAL A 89 -37.32 -8.70 22.67
CA VAL A 89 -36.54 -9.22 23.79
C VAL A 89 -36.13 -8.06 24.68
N GLN A 90 -36.39 -8.18 25.98
CA GLN A 90 -35.97 -7.22 27.01
C GLN A 90 -35.31 -7.97 28.14
N ALA A 91 -34.06 -7.63 28.50
CA ALA A 91 -33.37 -8.30 29.59
C ALA A 91 -32.38 -7.40 30.34
N ALA A 92 -31.82 -7.86 31.46
CA ALA A 92 -30.63 -7.22 32.03
C ALA A 92 -29.42 -7.47 31.13
N ASN A 93 -29.25 -8.72 30.66
CA ASN A 93 -28.25 -9.12 29.66
C ASN A 93 -28.94 -9.98 28.59
N VAL A 94 -28.53 -9.84 27.33
CA VAL A 94 -28.95 -10.73 26.24
C VAL A 94 -27.72 -11.46 25.71
N VAL A 95 -27.80 -12.79 25.63
CA VAL A 95 -26.78 -13.64 25.01
C VAL A 95 -27.45 -14.43 23.89
N ASN A 96 -27.14 -14.09 22.64
CA ASN A 96 -27.53 -14.87 21.48
C ASN A 96 -26.31 -15.69 21.03
N THR A 97 -26.29 -16.98 21.36
CA THR A 97 -25.14 -17.86 21.11
C THR A 97 -24.97 -18.12 19.61
N ALA A 98 -23.87 -18.77 19.20
CA ALA A 98 -23.59 -19.03 17.78
C ALA A 98 -24.68 -19.83 17.05
N SER A 99 -25.48 -20.63 17.77
CA SER A 99 -26.63 -21.37 17.23
C SER A 99 -27.96 -20.62 17.39
N GLY A 100 -27.95 -19.50 18.11
CA GLY A 100 -29.13 -18.71 18.41
C GLY A 100 -29.59 -17.89 17.21
N ASP A 101 -30.88 -17.92 16.95
CA ASP A 101 -31.55 -17.09 15.96
C ASP A 101 -32.70 -16.31 16.62
N ILE A 102 -32.72 -14.99 16.43
CA ILE A 102 -33.78 -14.09 16.88
C ILE A 102 -34.37 -13.41 15.65
N THR A 103 -35.63 -13.72 15.35
CA THR A 103 -36.27 -13.33 14.08
C THR A 103 -37.72 -12.87 14.28
N GLY A 104 -38.20 -12.01 13.39
CA GLY A 104 -39.56 -11.46 13.37
C GLY A 104 -39.73 -10.47 12.23
N THR A 105 -40.94 -9.96 12.01
CA THR A 105 -41.18 -8.87 11.04
C THR A 105 -40.38 -7.63 11.47
N ALA A 106 -40.59 -7.16 12.70
CA ALA A 106 -39.65 -6.27 13.37
C ALA A 106 -39.06 -6.97 14.60
N THR A 107 -37.74 -6.86 14.76
CA THR A 107 -37.00 -7.48 15.85
C THR A 107 -36.36 -6.41 16.72
N THR A 108 -36.80 -6.32 17.97
CA THR A 108 -36.24 -5.39 18.96
C THR A 108 -35.56 -6.17 20.07
N VAL A 109 -34.26 -5.92 20.30
CA VAL A 109 -33.49 -6.54 21.38
C VAL A 109 -32.93 -5.45 22.29
N SER A 110 -33.44 -5.37 23.50
CA SER A 110 -33.01 -4.39 24.50
C SER A 110 -32.40 -5.07 25.71
N ALA A 111 -31.21 -4.62 26.13
CA ALA A 111 -30.56 -5.07 27.36
C ALA A 111 -30.17 -3.88 28.24
N ALA A 112 -30.41 -3.95 29.55
CA ALA A 112 -29.96 -2.88 30.45
C ALA A 112 -28.42 -2.73 30.45
N ASN A 113 -27.70 -3.86 30.37
CA ASN A 113 -26.24 -3.90 30.38
C ASN A 113 -25.69 -4.24 28.99
N GLY A 114 -25.73 -5.51 28.59
CA GLY A 114 -25.00 -6.00 27.42
C GLY A 114 -25.82 -6.88 26.50
N ILE A 115 -25.57 -6.74 25.19
CA ILE A 115 -25.99 -7.69 24.16
C ILE A 115 -24.72 -8.36 23.61
N ASN A 116 -24.59 -9.67 23.84
CA ASN A 116 -23.58 -10.51 23.22
C ASN A 116 -24.22 -11.31 22.09
N ASN A 117 -23.88 -10.99 20.85
CA ASN A 117 -24.41 -11.67 19.67
C ASN A 117 -23.30 -12.44 18.94
N ALA A 118 -23.30 -13.75 19.08
CA ALA A 118 -22.50 -14.67 18.26
C ALA A 118 -23.35 -15.37 17.19
N GLY A 119 -24.68 -15.39 17.34
CA GLY A 119 -25.64 -15.97 16.40
C GLY A 119 -26.18 -14.97 15.40
N ARG A 120 -27.48 -15.06 15.12
CA ARG A 120 -28.18 -14.20 14.16
C ARG A 120 -29.32 -13.44 14.82
N ILE A 121 -29.40 -12.14 14.54
CA ILE A 121 -30.53 -11.27 14.86
C ILE A 121 -31.02 -10.67 13.55
N GLU A 122 -32.26 -10.97 13.17
CA GLU A 122 -32.79 -10.54 11.88
C GLU A 122 -34.27 -10.13 11.90
N GLY A 123 -34.68 -9.44 10.84
CA GLY A 123 -36.06 -9.03 10.56
C GLY A 123 -36.10 -8.02 9.42
N ASP A 124 -37.28 -7.49 9.07
CA ASP A 124 -37.37 -6.37 8.14
C ASP A 124 -36.80 -5.10 8.79
N ALA A 125 -37.18 -4.85 10.05
CA ALA A 125 -36.58 -3.81 10.88
C ALA A 125 -35.91 -4.44 12.08
N VAL A 126 -34.63 -4.15 12.30
CA VAL A 126 -33.87 -4.63 13.47
C VAL A 126 -33.44 -3.43 14.30
N GLN A 127 -33.78 -3.45 15.59
CA GLN A 127 -33.34 -2.46 16.55
C GLN A 127 -32.67 -3.13 17.75
N THR A 128 -31.48 -2.68 18.11
CA THR A 128 -30.81 -3.07 19.36
C THR A 128 -30.62 -1.85 20.27
N ASN A 129 -30.73 -2.05 21.58
CA ASN A 129 -30.48 -1.02 22.58
C ASN A 129 -29.77 -1.62 23.80
N SER A 130 -28.57 -1.15 24.15
CA SER A 130 -27.84 -1.63 25.33
C SER A 130 -26.80 -0.65 25.85
N ALA A 131 -26.21 -0.90 27.03
CA ALA A 131 -25.00 -0.16 27.40
C ALA A 131 -23.81 -0.60 26.53
N GLY A 132 -23.65 -1.90 26.29
CA GLY A 132 -22.64 -2.44 25.38
C GLY A 132 -23.23 -3.44 24.38
N LEU A 133 -22.79 -3.41 23.13
CA LEU A 133 -23.09 -4.42 22.13
C LEU A 133 -21.79 -5.05 21.64
N PHE A 134 -21.65 -6.36 21.83
CA PHE A 134 -20.54 -7.16 21.32
C PHE A 134 -21.07 -8.14 20.27
N ASN A 135 -20.72 -7.91 19.01
CA ASN A 135 -21.14 -8.70 17.87
C ASN A 135 -19.95 -9.45 17.26
N THR A 136 -20.05 -10.78 17.24
CA THR A 136 -19.18 -11.68 16.46
C THR A 136 -19.97 -12.49 15.43
N GLY A 137 -21.30 -12.42 15.47
CA GLY A 137 -22.23 -13.03 14.53
C GLY A 137 -22.89 -12.00 13.60
N THR A 138 -24.18 -12.14 13.35
CA THR A 138 -24.90 -11.35 12.36
C THR A 138 -26.05 -10.54 12.97
N VAL A 139 -26.14 -9.26 12.62
CA VAL A 139 -27.29 -8.37 12.82
C VAL A 139 -27.71 -7.83 11.46
N ILE A 140 -28.88 -8.21 10.95
CA ILE A 140 -29.22 -7.99 9.54
C ILE A 140 -30.71 -7.72 9.27
N GLY A 141 -31.03 -6.73 8.44
CA GLY A 141 -32.42 -6.39 8.09
C GLY A 141 -32.59 -5.52 6.86
N ASN A 142 -33.81 -5.06 6.56
CA ASN A 142 -34.00 -3.98 5.58
C ASN A 142 -33.54 -2.65 6.17
N THR A 143 -33.90 -2.37 7.42
CA THR A 143 -33.38 -1.25 8.20
C THR A 143 -32.78 -1.76 9.50
N VAL A 144 -31.54 -1.38 9.80
CA VAL A 144 -30.86 -1.75 11.04
C VAL A 144 -30.53 -0.49 11.84
N LEU A 145 -30.92 -0.47 13.11
CA LEU A 145 -30.58 0.55 14.09
C LEU A 145 -29.93 -0.09 15.32
N VAL A 146 -28.63 0.13 15.48
CA VAL A 146 -27.88 -0.25 16.68
C VAL A 146 -27.72 0.97 17.56
N GLN A 147 -28.15 0.89 18.82
CA GLN A 147 -27.92 1.93 19.83
C GLN A 147 -27.18 1.34 21.03
N ALA A 148 -26.03 1.91 21.38
CA ALA A 148 -25.34 1.56 22.62
C ALA A 148 -24.46 2.69 23.17
N ASN A 149 -23.80 2.51 24.32
CA ASN A 149 -22.65 3.36 24.67
C ASN A 149 -21.41 2.91 23.91
N ASP A 150 -21.18 1.60 23.86
CA ASP A 150 -20.03 0.97 23.20
C ASP A 150 -20.50 -0.13 22.25
N VAL A 151 -20.08 -0.05 20.99
CA VAL A 151 -20.37 -1.05 19.95
C VAL A 151 -19.06 -1.69 19.50
N THR A 152 -18.94 -3.00 19.63
CA THR A 152 -17.83 -3.78 19.09
C THR A 152 -18.35 -4.80 18.09
N ASN A 153 -17.89 -4.71 16.85
CA ASN A 153 -18.12 -5.65 15.78
C ASN A 153 -16.76 -6.27 15.42
N ALA A 154 -16.53 -7.54 15.74
CA ALA A 154 -15.18 -8.12 15.72
C ALA A 154 -15.12 -9.52 15.12
N GLY A 155 -14.16 -9.74 14.21
CA GLY A 155 -13.92 -11.02 13.55
C GLY A 155 -14.60 -11.13 12.18
N ALA A 156 -14.05 -12.00 11.33
CA ALA A 156 -14.46 -12.13 9.93
C ALA A 156 -15.94 -12.55 9.70
N SER A 157 -16.60 -13.16 10.69
CA SER A 157 -18.01 -13.51 10.63
C SER A 157 -18.95 -12.39 11.10
N ALA A 158 -18.40 -11.36 11.75
CA ALA A 158 -19.18 -10.30 12.36
C ALA A 158 -19.76 -9.36 11.29
N LEU A 159 -21.09 -9.25 11.27
CA LEU A 159 -21.85 -8.43 10.33
C LEU A 159 -22.89 -7.58 11.04
N ILE A 160 -22.93 -6.29 10.69
CA ILE A 160 -24.06 -5.40 10.93
C ILE A 160 -24.49 -4.87 9.56
N ALA A 161 -25.66 -5.23 9.05
CA ALA A 161 -26.04 -4.88 7.69
C ALA A 161 -27.53 -4.61 7.43
N GLY A 162 -27.80 -3.57 6.64
CA GLY A 162 -29.14 -3.12 6.29
C GLY A 162 -29.30 -2.85 4.79
N VAL A 163 -30.41 -3.30 4.19
CA VAL A 163 -30.65 -3.07 2.75
C VAL A 163 -30.87 -1.60 2.42
N LYS A 164 -31.74 -0.91 3.17
CA LYS A 164 -32.09 0.51 2.96
C LYS A 164 -31.20 1.43 3.78
N ASP A 165 -31.05 1.12 5.06
CA ASP A 165 -30.29 1.93 6.00
C ASP A 165 -29.63 1.06 7.06
N THR A 166 -28.38 1.39 7.38
CA THR A 166 -27.67 0.88 8.57
C THR A 166 -27.24 2.05 9.44
N LYS A 167 -27.76 2.13 10.66
CA LYS A 167 -27.47 3.20 11.61
C LYS A 167 -26.82 2.59 12.85
N VAL A 168 -25.58 2.97 13.13
CA VAL A 168 -24.85 2.57 14.34
C VAL A 168 -24.63 3.81 15.19
N TYR A 169 -25.46 3.94 16.22
CA TYR A 169 -25.41 5.06 17.15
C TYR A 169 -24.75 4.64 18.46
N ALA A 170 -23.63 5.29 18.79
CA ALA A 170 -22.89 5.02 20.01
C ALA A 170 -22.42 6.30 20.70
N THR A 171 -22.46 6.31 22.03
CA THR A 171 -21.99 7.47 22.81
C THR A 171 -20.47 7.50 22.92
N ASN A 172 -19.86 6.39 23.34
CA ASN A 172 -18.44 6.31 23.68
C ASN A 172 -17.62 5.81 22.49
N SER A 173 -17.93 4.63 21.97
CA SER A 173 -17.10 4.00 20.93
C SER A 173 -17.86 3.10 19.95
N VAL A 174 -17.34 3.07 18.71
CA VAL A 174 -17.65 2.05 17.70
C VAL A 174 -16.32 1.44 17.25
N SER A 175 -16.16 0.14 17.45
CA SER A 175 -14.98 -0.63 17.06
C SER A 175 -15.37 -1.70 16.05
N ASN A 176 -14.95 -1.53 14.79
CA ASN A 176 -15.08 -2.51 13.72
C ASN A 176 -13.70 -3.12 13.45
N LEU A 177 -13.51 -4.40 13.80
CA LEU A 177 -12.18 -4.98 13.99
C LEU A 177 -11.98 -6.30 13.24
N ASP A 178 -10.78 -6.48 12.68
CA ASP A 178 -10.21 -7.78 12.35
C ASP A 178 -11.12 -8.65 11.44
N GLY A 179 -11.44 -8.12 10.25
CA GLY A 179 -12.28 -8.78 9.23
C GLY A 179 -13.78 -8.48 9.34
N ALA A 180 -14.22 -7.82 10.40
CA ALA A 180 -15.61 -7.48 10.61
C ALA A 180 -16.17 -6.52 9.54
N THR A 181 -17.48 -6.60 9.29
CA THR A 181 -18.17 -5.80 8.28
C THR A 181 -19.35 -5.04 8.86
N ILE A 182 -19.42 -3.73 8.62
CA ILE A 182 -20.63 -2.91 8.73
C ILE A 182 -21.00 -2.48 7.31
N TYR A 183 -22.20 -2.82 6.86
CA TYR A 183 -22.56 -2.67 5.45
C TYR A 183 -23.98 -2.14 5.23
N SER A 184 -24.20 -1.34 4.19
CA SER A 184 -25.54 -1.05 3.70
C SER A 184 -25.66 -1.08 2.18
N ALA A 185 -26.73 -1.66 1.64
CA ALA A 185 -27.04 -1.49 0.21
C ALA A 185 -27.69 -0.12 -0.10
N GLY A 186 -28.00 0.67 0.93
CA GLY A 186 -28.43 2.05 0.84
C GLY A 186 -27.47 2.92 1.67
N ASN A 187 -28.02 3.70 2.60
CA ASN A 187 -27.21 4.66 3.36
C ASN A 187 -26.70 4.08 4.69
N LEU A 188 -25.52 4.52 5.11
CA LEU A 188 -24.91 4.11 6.37
C LEU A 188 -24.60 5.33 7.24
N GLN A 189 -24.94 5.26 8.52
CA GLN A 189 -24.67 6.32 9.50
C GLN A 189 -23.93 5.78 10.73
N ILE A 190 -22.87 6.48 11.15
CA ILE A 190 -22.18 6.22 12.43
C ILE A 190 -22.04 7.52 13.21
N ALA A 191 -22.69 7.65 14.36
CA ALA A 191 -22.70 8.88 15.15
C ALA A 191 -23.14 8.61 16.60
N ARG A 192 -23.34 9.64 17.42
CA ARG A 192 -24.07 9.49 18.70
C ARG A 192 -25.58 9.39 18.49
N ASP A 193 -26.11 10.09 17.49
CA ASP A 193 -27.51 10.02 17.06
C ASP A 193 -27.67 10.57 15.63
N GLY A 194 -28.89 10.54 15.10
CA GLY A 194 -29.21 11.00 13.73
C GLY A 194 -29.37 12.51 13.57
N THR A 195 -29.02 13.31 14.57
CA THR A 195 -29.17 14.78 14.49
C THR A 195 -28.19 15.35 13.47
N ARG A 196 -28.68 16.23 12.60
CA ARG A 196 -27.86 16.94 11.60
C ARG A 196 -27.71 18.40 11.95
N ASP A 197 -26.53 18.94 11.66
CA ASP A 197 -26.26 20.37 11.74
C ASP A 197 -26.95 21.06 10.55
N ALA A 198 -27.74 22.10 10.84
CA ALA A 198 -28.57 22.75 9.82
C ALA A 198 -27.75 23.56 8.80
N ALA A 199 -26.55 24.00 9.15
CA ALA A 199 -25.70 24.80 8.27
C ALA A 199 -24.88 23.93 7.31
N THR A 200 -24.38 22.80 7.80
CA THR A 200 -23.48 21.90 7.04
C THR A 200 -24.17 20.66 6.49
N GLY A 201 -25.34 20.29 7.02
CA GLY A 201 -26.05 19.04 6.66
C GLY A 201 -25.39 17.76 7.20
N LEU A 202 -24.24 17.88 7.87
CA LEU A 202 -23.49 16.77 8.44
C LEU A 202 -24.17 16.25 9.72
N LEU A 203 -23.93 14.99 10.08
CA LEU A 203 -24.26 14.50 11.42
C LEU A 203 -23.54 15.35 12.47
N ALA A 204 -24.29 15.87 13.44
CA ALA A 204 -23.79 16.86 14.40
C ALA A 204 -23.18 16.20 15.63
N ASN A 205 -23.86 15.19 16.18
CA ASN A 205 -23.54 14.60 17.46
C ASN A 205 -22.56 13.45 17.28
N GLN A 206 -21.32 13.66 17.74
CA GLN A 206 -20.21 12.75 17.53
C GLN A 206 -20.21 11.58 18.54
N VAL A 207 -19.88 10.37 18.07
CA VAL A 207 -19.35 9.32 18.95
C VAL A 207 -17.96 9.72 19.44
N GLY A 208 -17.54 9.31 20.64
CA GLY A 208 -16.18 9.55 21.13
C GLY A 208 -15.10 9.01 20.18
N THR A 209 -15.11 7.71 19.91
CA THR A 209 -14.11 7.06 19.03
C THR A 209 -14.76 6.10 18.04
N LEU A 210 -14.41 6.23 16.76
CA LEU A 210 -14.63 5.23 15.72
C LEU A 210 -13.28 4.59 15.33
N THR A 211 -13.14 3.29 15.56
CA THR A 211 -12.00 2.49 15.12
C THR A 211 -12.44 1.53 14.04
N ASN A 212 -11.85 1.64 12.85
CA ASN A 212 -11.96 0.66 11.78
C ASN A 212 -10.57 0.08 11.50
N ARG A 213 -10.30 -1.14 11.98
CA ARG A 213 -8.96 -1.72 11.96
C ARG A 213 -8.96 -3.08 11.26
N SER A 214 -8.31 -3.15 10.09
CA SER A 214 -8.35 -4.31 9.19
C SER A 214 -9.77 -4.86 8.99
N ALA A 215 -10.73 -3.96 8.87
CA ALA A 215 -12.16 -4.23 8.82
C ALA A 215 -12.83 -3.34 7.77
N THR A 216 -14.09 -3.64 7.47
CA THR A 216 -14.83 -3.01 6.36
C THR A 216 -16.06 -2.24 6.87
N ILE A 217 -16.14 -0.97 6.50
CA ILE A 217 -17.36 -0.13 6.54
C ILE A 217 -17.67 0.22 5.09
N ASP A 218 -18.82 -0.21 4.58
CA ASP A 218 -19.10 -0.15 3.13
C ASP A 218 -20.58 0.19 2.87
N ALA A 219 -20.85 1.02 1.86
CA ALA A 219 -22.22 1.36 1.48
C ALA A 219 -22.38 1.49 -0.05
N ASP A 220 -23.50 1.03 -0.59
CA ASP A 220 -23.84 1.30 -1.99
C ASP A 220 -24.54 2.66 -2.17
N GLY A 221 -25.04 3.26 -1.09
CA GLY A 221 -25.44 4.67 -1.01
C GLY A 221 -24.35 5.54 -0.35
N ASP A 222 -24.79 6.52 0.43
CA ASP A 222 -23.89 7.44 1.15
C ASP A 222 -23.44 6.86 2.52
N ILE A 223 -22.24 7.23 2.95
CA ILE A 223 -21.77 7.06 4.33
C ILE A 223 -21.70 8.43 5.01
N ASP A 224 -22.44 8.61 6.10
CA ASP A 224 -22.30 9.78 6.98
C ASP A 224 -21.74 9.35 8.35
N ILE A 225 -20.67 9.99 8.80
CA ILE A 225 -20.02 9.70 10.09
C ILE A 225 -19.90 10.99 10.91
N ALA A 226 -20.21 10.93 12.21
CA ALA A 226 -19.81 11.93 13.18
C ALA A 226 -19.04 11.25 14.32
N ALA A 227 -17.73 11.49 14.39
CA ALA A 227 -16.84 10.87 15.38
C ALA A 227 -15.76 11.86 15.81
N HIS A 228 -15.54 12.02 17.11
CA HIS A 228 -14.51 12.92 17.61
C HIS A 228 -13.12 12.38 17.25
N THR A 229 -12.87 11.07 17.42
CA THR A 229 -11.66 10.41 16.92
C THR A 229 -12.05 9.31 15.93
N LEU A 230 -11.62 9.43 14.68
CA LEU A 230 -11.75 8.38 13.67
C LEU A 230 -10.37 7.81 13.34
N THR A 231 -10.20 6.51 13.50
CA THR A 231 -8.99 5.79 13.09
C THR A 231 -9.35 4.71 12.07
N ASN A 232 -8.72 4.77 10.90
CA ASN A 232 -8.81 3.75 9.85
C ASN A 232 -7.41 3.18 9.61
N THR A 233 -7.15 1.97 10.09
CA THR A 233 -5.79 1.42 10.20
C THR A 233 -5.71 -0.06 9.86
N ARG A 234 -4.49 -0.57 9.77
CA ARG A 234 -4.19 -2.01 9.75
C ARG A 234 -3.93 -2.50 11.18
N THR A 235 -4.27 -3.76 11.45
CA THR A 235 -3.86 -4.46 12.67
C THR A 235 -2.35 -4.60 12.78
N SER A 236 -1.67 -4.91 11.67
CA SER A 236 -0.22 -5.11 11.68
C SER A 236 0.43 -4.73 10.36
N ILE A 237 1.58 -4.08 10.46
CA ILE A 237 2.54 -3.85 9.38
C ILE A 237 3.91 -4.25 9.94
N VAL A 238 4.49 -5.32 9.41
CA VAL A 238 5.79 -5.82 9.84
C VAL A 238 6.77 -5.65 8.68
N THR A 239 7.84 -4.93 8.97
CA THR A 239 8.84 -4.51 8.00
C THR A 239 10.23 -4.70 8.59
N ALA A 240 11.19 -5.12 7.77
CA ALA A 240 12.58 -5.34 8.18
C ALA A 240 13.54 -4.61 7.24
N ALA A 241 14.74 -4.30 7.73
CA ALA A 241 15.84 -3.95 6.82
C ALA A 241 16.23 -5.22 6.06
N GLY A 242 16.41 -5.13 4.74
CA GLY A 242 16.98 -6.24 3.98
C GLY A 242 18.45 -6.47 4.32
N THR A 243 18.96 -7.64 3.94
CA THR A 243 20.39 -7.95 4.07
C THR A 243 21.20 -7.08 3.11
N PRO A 244 22.15 -6.27 3.60
CA PRO A 244 23.00 -5.44 2.74
C PRO A 244 23.74 -6.29 1.71
N GLN A 245 23.65 -5.91 0.44
CA GLN A 245 24.37 -6.53 -0.66
C GLN A 245 25.52 -5.61 -1.08
N THR A 246 26.73 -6.16 -1.13
CA THR A 246 27.93 -5.39 -1.43
C THR A 246 28.54 -5.85 -2.75
N ALA A 247 28.78 -4.90 -3.65
CA ALA A 247 29.56 -5.09 -4.85
C ALA A 247 30.84 -4.25 -4.77
N THR A 248 31.98 -4.87 -5.07
CA THR A 248 33.28 -4.20 -5.06
C THR A 248 33.89 -4.24 -6.46
N GLN A 249 34.36 -3.09 -6.92
CA GLN A 249 35.10 -2.95 -8.16
C GLN A 249 36.43 -2.26 -7.86
N THR A 250 37.54 -2.86 -8.31
CA THR A 250 38.86 -2.22 -8.27
C THR A 250 39.21 -1.74 -9.67
N LEU A 251 39.41 -0.43 -9.78
CA LEU A 251 39.90 0.23 -10.99
C LEU A 251 41.39 0.51 -10.85
N SER A 252 42.17 0.29 -11.90
CA SER A 252 43.59 0.61 -11.94
C SER A 252 43.83 1.94 -12.65
N ALA A 253 44.91 2.64 -12.29
CA ALA A 253 45.40 3.76 -13.08
C ALA A 253 45.64 3.32 -14.53
N TRP A 254 45.28 4.18 -15.46
CA TRP A 254 45.50 3.97 -16.89
C TRP A 254 46.84 4.59 -17.30
N PHE A 255 47.64 3.82 -18.05
CA PHE A 255 48.99 4.20 -18.45
C PHE A 255 49.19 4.24 -19.98
N ALA A 256 48.10 4.38 -20.76
CA ALA A 256 48.17 4.48 -22.23
C ALA A 256 49.06 3.41 -22.92
N GLY A 257 49.07 2.19 -22.40
CA GLY A 257 49.89 1.08 -22.91
C GLY A 257 51.40 1.18 -22.62
N PHE A 258 51.89 2.24 -21.95
CA PHE A 258 53.30 2.41 -21.63
C PHE A 258 53.79 1.39 -20.60
N THR A 259 55.03 0.92 -20.77
CA THR A 259 55.73 0.02 -19.86
C THR A 259 57.23 0.37 -19.78
N GLY A 260 57.97 -0.18 -18.82
CA GLY A 260 59.43 -0.02 -18.77
C GLY A 260 59.91 1.44 -18.76
N ASN A 261 60.90 1.75 -19.61
CA ASN A 261 61.50 3.09 -19.71
C ASN A 261 60.53 4.15 -20.25
N ASP A 262 59.53 3.78 -21.06
CA ASP A 262 58.56 4.75 -21.58
C ASP A 262 57.72 5.41 -20.47
N ARG A 263 57.54 4.73 -19.32
CA ARG A 263 56.88 5.34 -18.14
C ARG A 263 57.74 6.38 -17.43
N ARG A 264 59.06 6.33 -17.63
CA ARG A 264 60.03 7.25 -17.00
C ARG A 264 60.31 8.46 -17.89
N PHE A 265 60.40 8.22 -19.20
CA PHE A 265 60.71 9.23 -20.20
C PHE A 265 59.86 8.99 -21.44
N HIS A 266 59.06 9.98 -21.84
CA HIS A 266 58.35 9.98 -23.11
C HIS A 266 58.22 11.40 -23.61
N SER A 267 58.42 11.58 -24.91
CA SER A 267 58.27 12.88 -25.57
C SER A 267 57.56 12.63 -26.89
N SER A 268 56.24 12.81 -26.90
CA SER A 268 55.44 12.62 -28.10
C SER A 268 55.65 13.75 -29.09
N LEU A 269 56.02 13.40 -30.33
CA LEU A 269 56.08 14.35 -31.45
C LEU A 269 54.69 14.59 -32.05
N THR A 270 53.75 13.66 -31.83
CA THR A 270 52.38 13.73 -32.37
C THR A 270 51.43 14.45 -31.40
N PHE A 271 51.59 14.23 -30.10
CA PHE A 271 50.77 14.83 -29.04
C PHE A 271 51.66 15.52 -28.01
N PRO A 272 52.11 16.77 -28.24
CA PRO A 272 53.08 17.44 -27.35
C PRO A 272 52.67 17.53 -25.88
N SER A 273 51.38 17.40 -25.56
CA SER A 273 50.86 17.31 -24.19
C SER A 273 51.27 16.02 -23.46
N TRP A 274 51.62 14.97 -24.18
CA TRP A 274 52.19 13.73 -23.64
C TRP A 274 53.71 13.80 -23.68
N SER A 275 54.25 14.62 -22.79
CA SER A 275 55.69 14.74 -22.56
C SER A 275 55.96 14.72 -21.06
N TRP A 276 56.81 13.81 -20.62
CA TRP A 276 57.31 13.73 -19.26
C TRP A 276 58.76 13.24 -19.25
N SER A 277 59.55 13.76 -18.33
CA SER A 277 60.93 13.36 -18.13
C SER A 277 61.35 13.67 -16.69
N GLY A 278 62.44 13.04 -16.24
CA GLY A 278 63.18 13.48 -15.05
C GLY A 278 62.93 12.67 -13.78
N GLU A 279 62.30 11.50 -13.85
CA GLU A 279 62.04 10.66 -12.68
C GLU A 279 62.32 9.18 -12.98
N ASN A 280 63.15 8.52 -12.16
CA ASN A 280 63.40 7.06 -12.26
C ASN A 280 62.20 6.21 -11.81
N ALA A 281 61.10 6.86 -11.41
CA ALA A 281 59.91 6.25 -10.87
C ALA A 281 59.08 5.54 -11.96
N PRO A 282 58.61 4.30 -11.72
CA PRO A 282 57.73 3.60 -12.65
C PRO A 282 56.30 4.21 -12.72
N VAL A 283 55.93 5.03 -11.74
CA VAL A 283 54.74 5.87 -11.71
C VAL A 283 55.12 7.19 -11.03
N SER A 284 54.94 8.31 -11.73
CA SER A 284 55.28 9.66 -11.25
C SER A 284 54.12 10.63 -11.38
N ALA A 285 54.13 11.69 -10.58
CA ALA A 285 53.14 12.76 -10.69
C ALA A 285 53.19 13.45 -12.07
N ASN A 286 54.39 13.58 -12.66
CA ASN A 286 54.58 14.13 -14.00
C ASN A 286 53.97 13.25 -15.09
N LEU A 287 54.20 11.92 -15.03
CA LEU A 287 53.56 10.95 -15.93
C LEU A 287 52.04 11.03 -15.80
N MET A 288 51.52 10.93 -14.57
CA MET A 288 50.08 10.93 -14.34
C MET A 288 49.45 12.25 -14.80
N GLY A 289 50.07 13.39 -14.49
CA GLY A 289 49.60 14.71 -14.91
C GLY A 289 49.52 14.88 -16.42
N ALA A 290 50.48 14.34 -17.19
CA ALA A 290 50.42 14.35 -18.65
C ALA A 290 49.28 13.46 -19.19
N LEU A 291 49.09 12.26 -18.60
CA LEU A 291 48.06 11.31 -19.01
C LEU A 291 46.63 11.74 -18.61
N MET A 292 46.47 12.65 -17.66
CA MET A 292 45.16 13.25 -17.34
C MET A 292 44.55 13.99 -18.55
N GLN A 293 45.38 14.46 -19.49
CA GLN A 293 44.90 15.16 -20.68
C GLN A 293 44.56 14.16 -21.80
N PRO A 294 43.31 14.17 -22.33
CA PRO A 294 42.97 13.35 -23.48
C PRO A 294 43.66 13.88 -24.73
N ILE A 295 43.91 13.01 -25.70
CA ILE A 295 44.49 13.39 -26.99
C ILE A 295 43.39 13.53 -28.04
N THR A 296 43.67 14.29 -29.10
CA THR A 296 42.78 14.41 -30.25
C THR A 296 43.46 13.88 -31.51
N VAL A 297 42.86 12.89 -32.15
CA VAL A 297 43.33 12.33 -33.42
C VAL A 297 42.43 12.78 -34.56
N THR A 298 43.02 13.08 -35.73
CA THR A 298 42.26 13.32 -36.96
C THR A 298 42.46 12.14 -37.89
N VAL A 299 41.38 11.39 -38.16
CA VAL A 299 41.43 10.15 -38.94
C VAL A 299 40.40 10.17 -40.07
N PRO A 300 40.64 9.47 -41.20
CA PRO A 300 39.62 9.28 -42.23
C PRO A 300 38.37 8.60 -41.67
N LYS A 301 37.18 9.00 -42.12
CA LYS A 301 35.95 8.33 -41.66
C LYS A 301 35.93 6.84 -41.95
N SER A 302 36.59 6.41 -43.04
CA SER A 302 36.71 5.02 -43.44
C SER A 302 37.46 4.13 -42.43
N THR A 303 38.23 4.72 -41.51
CA THR A 303 38.98 3.96 -40.50
C THR A 303 38.21 3.83 -39.18
N VAL A 304 37.01 4.41 -39.05
CA VAL A 304 36.17 4.37 -37.85
C VAL A 304 34.96 3.46 -38.11
N ALA A 305 34.75 2.48 -37.23
CA ALA A 305 33.64 1.55 -37.28
C ALA A 305 32.90 1.49 -35.93
N ASN A 306 31.68 0.95 -35.92
CA ASN A 306 30.87 0.73 -34.70
C ASN A 306 30.68 1.99 -33.82
N LEU A 307 30.59 3.17 -34.43
CA LEU A 307 30.34 4.41 -33.71
C LEU A 307 28.93 4.38 -33.07
N ASN A 308 28.89 4.53 -31.74
CA ASN A 308 27.65 4.64 -30.97
C ASN A 308 27.70 5.92 -30.13
N THR A 309 26.81 6.85 -30.44
CA THR A 309 26.74 8.17 -29.79
C THR A 309 26.06 8.13 -28.41
N ALA A 310 25.23 7.13 -28.13
CA ALA A 310 24.56 6.98 -26.84
C ALA A 310 25.53 6.49 -25.77
N THR A 311 26.38 5.52 -26.10
CA THR A 311 27.41 4.97 -25.20
C THR A 311 28.76 5.67 -25.32
N LYS A 312 28.91 6.60 -26.29
CA LYS A 312 30.17 7.25 -26.67
C LYS A 312 31.31 6.25 -26.92
N THR A 313 31.02 5.24 -27.73
CA THR A 313 31.99 4.20 -28.10
C THR A 313 32.22 4.15 -29.60
N LEU A 314 33.42 3.71 -30.01
CA LEU A 314 33.77 3.42 -31.42
C LEU A 314 34.85 2.34 -31.49
N SER A 315 35.19 1.93 -32.71
CA SER A 315 36.32 1.05 -33.01
C SER A 315 37.12 1.59 -34.19
N PHE A 316 38.42 1.30 -34.25
CA PHE A 316 39.27 1.65 -35.38
C PHE A 316 39.59 0.41 -36.21
N THR A 317 39.33 0.45 -37.52
CA THR A 317 39.75 -0.62 -38.44
C THR A 317 41.25 -0.57 -38.72
N GLN A 318 41.86 0.60 -38.54
CA GLN A 318 43.30 0.81 -38.51
C GLN A 318 43.63 1.72 -37.33
N ALA A 319 44.47 1.24 -36.41
CA ALA A 319 44.87 1.99 -35.23
C ALA A 319 45.61 3.28 -35.60
N PRO A 320 45.27 4.44 -35.00
CA PRO A 320 46.07 5.65 -35.15
C PRO A 320 47.49 5.43 -34.61
N ILE A 321 48.48 6.06 -35.25
CA ILE A 321 49.89 5.91 -34.90
C ILE A 321 50.36 7.16 -34.16
N GLU A 322 51.13 6.95 -33.09
CA GLU A 322 51.91 7.99 -32.43
C GLU A 322 53.38 7.87 -32.83
N SER A 323 54.00 8.99 -33.17
CA SER A 323 55.45 9.15 -33.29
C SER A 323 56.01 9.87 -32.06
N TYR A 324 57.11 9.36 -31.49
CA TYR A 324 57.71 9.88 -30.25
C TYR A 324 59.24 9.75 -30.28
N GLU A 325 59.94 10.52 -29.44
CA GLU A 325 61.40 10.48 -29.32
C GLU A 325 61.87 9.19 -28.64
N ASN A 326 62.98 8.62 -29.12
CA ASN A 326 63.56 7.41 -28.53
C ASN A 326 64.13 7.68 -27.11
N PRO A 327 63.55 7.12 -26.04
CA PRO A 327 63.95 7.43 -24.66
C PRO A 327 65.30 6.84 -24.25
N ASP A 328 65.79 5.80 -24.95
CA ASP A 328 67.08 5.15 -24.65
C ASP A 328 68.27 5.91 -25.30
N PHE A 329 67.99 6.92 -26.13
CA PHE A 329 69.01 7.71 -26.80
C PHE A 329 69.55 8.82 -25.87
N SER A 330 70.41 8.44 -24.92
CA SER A 330 71.08 9.37 -23.98
C SER A 330 72.56 9.63 -24.28
N GLY A 331 73.10 9.07 -25.37
CA GLY A 331 74.48 9.29 -25.80
C GLY A 331 74.51 9.85 -27.22
N GLY A 332 75.00 11.08 -27.39
CA GLY A 332 75.51 11.49 -28.69
C GLY A 332 76.50 10.44 -29.18
N CYS A 333 76.45 10.11 -30.48
CA CYS A 333 77.39 9.17 -31.10
C CYS A 333 78.79 9.44 -30.53
N GLY A 334 79.35 8.46 -29.82
CA GLY A 334 80.69 8.59 -29.26
C GLY A 334 81.60 9.04 -30.40
N SER A 335 82.40 10.08 -30.17
CA SER A 335 83.31 10.65 -31.16
C SER A 335 84.29 9.56 -31.62
N GLY A 336 83.93 8.83 -32.67
CA GLY A 336 84.64 7.62 -33.12
C GLY A 336 83.86 6.75 -34.10
N ASP A 337 82.52 6.71 -34.03
CA ASP A 337 81.73 5.89 -34.97
C ASP A 337 81.51 6.61 -36.30
N THR A 338 82.22 6.15 -37.34
CA THR A 338 82.10 6.61 -38.74
C THR A 338 81.64 5.49 -39.68
N GLY A 339 81.00 4.45 -39.14
CA GLY A 339 80.40 3.36 -39.92
C GLY A 339 78.89 3.54 -40.10
N THR A 340 78.38 3.17 -41.26
CA THR A 340 76.98 3.17 -41.72
C THR A 340 75.97 2.36 -40.87
N ASP A 341 76.32 1.98 -39.64
CA ASP A 341 75.46 1.25 -38.69
C ASP A 341 74.84 2.16 -37.61
N CYS A 342 75.14 3.46 -37.60
CA CYS A 342 74.41 4.48 -36.85
C CYS A 342 73.38 5.16 -37.75
N THR A 343 72.25 4.51 -38.04
CA THR A 343 71.04 5.25 -38.42
C THR A 343 70.30 5.58 -37.13
N PRO A 344 70.38 6.82 -36.61
CA PRO A 344 69.68 7.17 -35.38
C PRO A 344 68.18 7.16 -35.68
N GLN A 345 67.49 6.15 -35.17
CA GLN A 345 66.02 6.21 -35.06
C GLN A 345 65.71 7.18 -33.91
N TYR A 346 65.84 8.47 -34.19
CA TYR A 346 65.43 9.55 -33.28
C TYR A 346 63.94 9.49 -32.98
N THR A 347 63.16 8.88 -33.88
CA THR A 347 61.71 8.76 -33.80
C THR A 347 61.31 7.29 -33.82
N LEU A 348 60.58 6.87 -32.79
CA LEU A 348 59.88 5.61 -32.72
C LEU A 348 58.39 5.80 -33.02
N THR A 349 57.71 4.75 -33.45
CA THR A 349 56.26 4.77 -33.68
C THR A 349 55.56 3.66 -32.92
N ARG A 350 54.35 3.93 -32.41
CA ARG A 350 53.49 2.92 -31.79
C ARG A 350 52.02 3.09 -32.18
N ASN A 351 51.28 1.99 -32.15
CA ASN A 351 49.83 2.03 -32.29
C ASN A 351 49.22 2.59 -30.99
N LEU A 352 48.34 3.59 -31.09
CA LEU A 352 47.70 4.20 -29.94
C LEU A 352 46.63 3.31 -29.31
N THR A 353 45.97 2.48 -30.12
CA THR A 353 44.83 1.66 -29.69
C THR A 353 45.06 0.20 -30.01
N SER A 354 44.77 -0.65 -29.04
CA SER A 354 44.80 -2.11 -29.13
C SER A 354 43.46 -2.75 -28.76
N ASN A 355 42.62 -2.06 -27.97
CA ASN A 355 41.29 -2.54 -27.61
C ASN A 355 40.31 -2.41 -28.79
N ALA A 356 39.45 -3.41 -28.94
CA ALA A 356 38.41 -3.42 -29.98
C ALA A 356 37.41 -2.26 -29.80
N THR A 357 37.10 -1.89 -28.56
CA THR A 357 36.21 -0.77 -28.22
C THR A 357 37.00 0.36 -27.58
N GLN A 358 36.80 1.57 -28.10
CA GLN A 358 37.36 2.82 -27.60
C GLN A 358 36.23 3.69 -27.05
N TYR A 359 36.50 4.38 -25.94
CA TYR A 359 35.58 5.32 -25.31
C TYR A 359 36.07 6.75 -25.56
N TYR A 360 35.22 7.58 -26.17
CA TYR A 360 35.60 8.94 -26.55
C TYR A 360 34.85 9.99 -25.73
N GLN A 361 35.43 11.18 -25.63
CA GLN A 361 34.82 12.31 -24.91
C GLN A 361 33.99 13.17 -25.87
N SER A 362 34.58 13.48 -27.02
CA SER A 362 33.95 14.20 -28.13
C SER A 362 34.43 13.67 -29.48
N ILE A 363 33.56 13.81 -30.48
CA ILE A 363 33.86 13.53 -31.89
C ILE A 363 33.31 14.67 -32.73
N GLN A 364 34.12 15.20 -33.64
CA GLN A 364 33.76 16.24 -34.59
C GLN A 364 33.86 15.71 -36.02
N ASP A 365 32.82 15.95 -36.81
CA ASP A 365 32.78 15.63 -38.23
C ASP A 365 33.32 16.82 -39.05
N ASN A 366 34.42 16.60 -39.79
CA ASN A 366 35.05 17.62 -40.64
C ASN A 366 34.81 17.36 -42.15
N GLY A 367 33.82 16.55 -42.51
CA GLY A 367 33.54 16.15 -43.89
C GLY A 367 34.14 14.78 -44.23
N THR A 368 35.41 14.73 -44.64
CA THR A 368 36.10 13.47 -45.03
C THR A 368 36.80 12.76 -43.85
N THR A 369 37.01 13.47 -42.74
CA THR A 369 37.70 12.97 -41.53
C THR A 369 36.87 13.22 -40.27
N TYR A 370 37.16 12.46 -39.21
CA TYR A 370 36.73 12.77 -37.84
C TYR A 370 37.91 13.30 -37.02
N SER A 371 37.65 14.30 -36.17
CA SER A 371 38.52 14.64 -35.04
C SER A 371 37.93 14.04 -33.76
N ILE A 372 38.65 13.11 -33.14
CA ILE A 372 38.18 12.33 -31.99
C ILE A 372 39.06 12.64 -30.79
N THR A 373 38.46 13.18 -29.72
CA THR A 373 39.14 13.41 -28.43
C THR A 373 38.84 12.26 -27.49
N PHE A 374 39.89 11.53 -27.09
CA PHE A 374 39.75 10.33 -26.27
C PHE A 374 41.02 9.99 -25.48
N TRP A 375 40.89 9.09 -24.50
CA TRP A 375 42.03 8.37 -23.91
C TRP A 375 42.15 7.00 -24.56
N PRO A 376 43.23 6.73 -25.31
CA PRO A 376 43.41 5.47 -26.02
C PRO A 376 43.39 4.25 -25.09
N ASP A 377 42.60 3.24 -25.44
CA ASP A 377 42.43 1.99 -24.68
C ASP A 377 41.93 2.17 -23.23
N TRP A 378 41.53 3.37 -22.81
CA TRP A 378 40.91 3.56 -21.51
C TRP A 378 39.54 2.86 -21.48
N ASP A 379 39.35 1.99 -20.48
CA ASP A 379 38.10 1.27 -20.27
C ASP A 379 37.50 1.66 -18.89
N PRO A 380 36.32 2.30 -18.84
CA PRO A 380 35.69 2.70 -17.58
C PRO A 380 35.38 1.52 -16.65
N ASN A 381 35.37 0.28 -17.15
CA ASN A 381 35.13 -0.92 -16.32
C ASN A 381 36.40 -1.46 -15.65
N LYS A 382 37.59 -1.01 -16.10
CA LYS A 382 38.89 -1.49 -15.63
C LYS A 382 39.75 -0.37 -15.05
N ASN A 383 39.56 0.85 -15.53
CA ASN A 383 40.46 1.96 -15.27
C ASN A 383 39.77 3.13 -14.60
N ILE A 384 40.52 3.81 -13.72
CA ILE A 384 40.14 5.13 -13.23
C ILE A 384 40.12 6.07 -14.43
N ARG A 385 39.09 6.92 -14.56
CA ARG A 385 39.08 7.94 -15.60
C ARG A 385 40.33 8.82 -15.44
N PRO A 386 41.18 9.00 -16.47
CA PRO A 386 42.52 9.56 -16.27
C PRO A 386 42.51 10.94 -15.61
N ASP A 387 41.60 11.85 -16.00
CA ASP A 387 41.47 13.17 -15.39
C ASP A 387 40.87 13.19 -13.97
N GLN A 388 40.40 12.04 -13.45
CA GLN A 388 39.92 11.89 -12.07
C GLN A 388 40.94 11.22 -11.16
N VAL A 389 42.12 10.84 -11.67
CA VAL A 389 43.23 10.33 -10.86
C VAL A 389 43.64 11.41 -9.84
N ARG A 390 43.86 10.99 -8.60
CA ARG A 390 44.27 11.87 -7.50
C ARG A 390 45.80 11.89 -7.38
N LEU A 391 46.35 13.08 -7.19
CA LEU A 391 47.74 13.29 -6.77
C LEU A 391 47.74 13.92 -5.38
N ARG A 392 48.59 13.44 -4.48
CA ARG A 392 48.66 13.89 -3.08
C ARG A 392 50.09 14.19 -2.69
N PHE A 393 50.29 15.29 -1.96
CA PHE A 393 51.63 15.76 -1.57
C PHE A 393 51.81 15.83 -0.04
N ASP A 394 50.82 15.35 0.70
CA ASP A 394 50.63 15.54 2.15
C ASP A 394 50.58 14.23 2.94
N LEU A 395 50.72 13.07 2.28
CA LEU A 395 50.59 11.75 2.91
C LEU A 395 51.89 11.21 3.53
N GLY A 396 53.03 11.89 3.34
CA GLY A 396 54.35 11.47 3.81
C GLY A 396 55.17 12.63 4.37
N SER A 397 56.44 12.39 4.71
CA SER A 397 57.36 13.45 5.14
C SER A 397 57.60 14.49 4.03
N ASP A 398 57.94 15.73 4.40
CA ASP A 398 57.95 16.90 3.52
C ASP A 398 58.48 16.61 2.09
N SER A 399 57.58 16.66 1.10
CA SER A 399 57.80 16.57 -0.37
C SER A 399 57.60 15.23 -1.10
N HIS A 400 56.92 14.24 -0.52
CA HIS A 400 56.51 13.03 -1.27
C HIS A 400 55.35 13.32 -2.24
N ASP A 401 55.49 12.95 -3.51
CA ASP A 401 54.49 13.08 -4.58
C ASP A 401 53.77 11.76 -4.88
N TYR A 402 52.73 11.49 -4.12
CA TYR A 402 51.94 10.27 -4.21
C TYR A 402 50.97 10.31 -5.39
N SER A 403 51.06 9.28 -6.24
CA SER A 403 50.19 9.08 -7.41
C SER A 403 49.20 7.95 -7.17
N GLU A 404 47.91 8.19 -7.40
CA GLU A 404 46.88 7.15 -7.28
C GLU A 404 47.08 6.07 -8.35
N ILE A 405 47.31 4.83 -7.93
CA ILE A 405 47.55 3.67 -8.81
C ILE A 405 46.36 2.71 -8.88
N SER A 406 45.49 2.72 -7.87
CA SER A 406 44.23 1.99 -7.91
C SER A 406 43.18 2.62 -7.01
N ARG A 407 41.91 2.40 -7.35
CA ARG A 407 40.73 2.82 -6.60
C ARG A 407 39.78 1.65 -6.47
N THR A 408 39.51 1.26 -5.25
CA THR A 408 38.48 0.27 -4.94
C THR A 408 37.21 1.00 -4.53
N VAL A 409 36.14 0.82 -5.31
CA VAL A 409 34.81 1.34 -5.03
C VAL A 409 33.96 0.18 -4.51
N THR A 410 33.43 0.34 -3.31
CA THR A 410 32.52 -0.63 -2.69
C THR A 410 31.15 0.01 -2.59
N THR A 411 30.17 -0.57 -3.28
CA THR A 411 28.77 -0.12 -3.25
C THR A 411 27.96 -1.11 -2.44
N THR A 412 27.36 -0.63 -1.36
CA THR A 412 26.45 -1.40 -0.51
C THR A 412 25.02 -0.93 -0.75
N THR A 413 24.18 -1.86 -1.21
CA THR A 413 22.74 -1.65 -1.41
C THR A 413 21.98 -2.36 -0.32
N THR A 414 21.08 -1.66 0.35
CA THR A 414 20.15 -2.23 1.33
C THR A 414 18.72 -1.91 0.91
N THR A 415 17.89 -2.92 0.74
CA THR A 415 16.48 -2.75 0.36
C THR A 415 15.60 -3.22 1.49
N ASP A 416 14.76 -2.33 2.04
CA ASP A 416 13.77 -2.71 3.05
C ASP A 416 12.80 -3.78 2.54
N GLN A 417 12.28 -4.60 3.44
CA GLN A 417 11.39 -5.73 3.14
C GLN A 417 10.06 -5.61 3.88
N LEU A 418 8.96 -5.92 3.18
CA LEU A 418 7.64 -6.15 3.78
C LEU A 418 7.56 -7.61 4.21
N ILE A 419 7.56 -7.88 5.51
CA ILE A 419 7.46 -9.24 6.04
C ILE A 419 6.00 -9.69 6.03
N SER A 420 5.11 -8.85 6.53
CA SER A 420 3.67 -9.07 6.49
C SER A 420 2.91 -7.77 6.68
N ALA A 421 1.69 -7.72 6.16
CA ALA A 421 0.73 -6.68 6.50
C ALA A 421 -0.67 -7.28 6.50
N SER A 422 -1.48 -6.95 7.51
CA SER A 422 -2.90 -7.31 7.50
C SER A 422 -3.65 -6.49 6.45
N ASP A 423 -4.88 -6.90 6.14
CA ASP A 423 -5.75 -6.16 5.22
C ASP A 423 -5.92 -4.70 5.67
N PRO A 424 -6.02 -3.74 4.75
CA PRO A 424 -6.29 -2.34 5.10
C PRO A 424 -7.65 -2.21 5.79
N GLY A 425 -7.77 -1.22 6.68
CA GLY A 425 -9.08 -0.71 7.04
C GLY A 425 -9.75 -0.09 5.80
N LYS A 426 -11.01 -0.44 5.54
CA LYS A 426 -11.77 0.06 4.39
C LYS A 426 -12.98 0.85 4.86
N ILE A 427 -13.10 2.10 4.42
CA ILE A 427 -14.32 2.92 4.48
C ILE A 427 -14.69 3.31 3.06
N ARG A 428 -15.77 2.76 2.50
CA ARG A 428 -16.06 2.90 1.07
C ARG A 428 -17.53 3.16 0.82
N ALA A 429 -17.81 4.02 -0.15
CA ALA A 429 -19.16 4.27 -0.60
C ALA A 429 -19.21 4.28 -2.13
N SER A 430 -20.27 3.73 -2.72
CA SER A 430 -20.63 4.04 -4.10
C SER A 430 -21.20 5.46 -4.21
N GLY A 431 -21.85 5.96 -3.15
CA GLY A 431 -22.22 7.36 -2.99
C GLY A 431 -21.11 8.20 -2.35
N ALA A 432 -21.50 9.30 -1.70
CA ALA A 432 -20.60 10.20 -0.97
C ALA A 432 -20.20 9.63 0.39
N ILE A 433 -19.02 10.02 0.88
CA ILE A 433 -18.58 9.83 2.26
C ILE A 433 -18.50 11.22 2.91
N ARG A 434 -19.22 11.44 4.02
CA ARG A 434 -19.17 12.70 4.78
C ARG A 434 -18.81 12.41 6.23
N ILE A 435 -17.77 13.08 6.74
CA ILE A 435 -17.23 12.84 8.08
C ILE A 435 -17.19 14.16 8.86
N ASN A 436 -17.86 14.23 10.00
CA ASN A 436 -17.70 15.30 10.99
C ASN A 436 -16.84 14.83 12.17
N GLY A 437 -15.60 15.32 12.22
CA GLY A 437 -14.67 15.17 13.34
C GLY A 437 -14.22 16.50 13.93
N SER A 438 -15.12 17.51 13.94
CA SER A 438 -14.86 18.83 14.54
C SER A 438 -14.25 18.71 15.94
N GLY A 439 -13.18 19.46 16.20
CA GLY A 439 -12.42 19.47 17.44
C GLY A 439 -11.54 18.24 17.69
N GLY A 440 -11.55 17.24 16.80
CA GLY A 440 -10.91 15.95 17.03
C GLY A 440 -9.96 15.52 15.91
N THR A 441 -9.88 14.23 15.61
CA THR A 441 -8.89 13.66 14.67
C THR A 441 -9.51 12.69 13.66
N ILE A 442 -9.04 12.76 12.40
CA ILE A 442 -9.33 11.77 11.36
C ILE A 442 -8.00 11.22 10.87
N LEU A 443 -7.72 9.96 11.19
CA LEU A 443 -6.51 9.25 10.79
C LEU A 443 -6.85 8.14 9.79
N ASN A 444 -6.18 8.17 8.65
CA ASN A 444 -6.16 7.09 7.67
C ASN A 444 -4.70 6.63 7.50
N GLN A 445 -4.37 5.44 7.99
CA GLN A 445 -2.99 4.94 8.00
C GLN A 445 -2.89 3.65 7.18
N SER A 446 -2.13 3.70 6.07
CA SER A 446 -1.91 2.58 5.16
C SER A 446 -3.20 1.84 4.79
N SER A 447 -4.30 2.59 4.70
CA SER A 447 -5.69 2.13 4.64
C SER A 447 -6.50 2.95 3.64
N ILE A 448 -7.78 2.59 3.44
CA ILE A 448 -8.59 3.08 2.32
C ILE A 448 -9.83 3.83 2.80
N MET A 449 -9.99 5.05 2.31
CA MET A 449 -11.24 5.83 2.27
C MET A 449 -11.52 6.19 0.80
N ALA A 450 -12.57 5.62 0.21
CA ALA A 450 -12.88 5.82 -1.22
C ALA A 450 -14.38 6.06 -1.45
N ALA A 451 -14.72 7.21 -2.02
CA ALA A 451 -16.11 7.59 -2.34
C ALA A 451 -16.37 7.57 -3.85
N GLY A 452 -17.47 6.97 -4.29
CA GLY A 452 -17.97 7.10 -5.66
C GLY A 452 -18.63 8.47 -5.92
N GLY A 453 -19.14 9.09 -4.87
CA GLY A 453 -19.50 10.50 -4.81
C GLY A 453 -18.38 11.34 -4.19
N ASP A 454 -18.72 12.44 -3.54
CA ASP A 454 -17.75 13.30 -2.83
C ASP A 454 -17.17 12.63 -1.58
N LEU A 455 -15.90 12.89 -1.28
CA LEU A 455 -15.28 12.61 0.02
C LEU A 455 -15.14 13.92 0.80
N ILE A 456 -15.99 14.13 1.80
CA ILE A 456 -16.01 15.33 2.65
C ILE A 456 -15.51 14.97 4.06
N ARG A 457 -14.42 15.62 4.48
CA ARG A 457 -13.77 15.45 5.79
C ARG A 457 -13.77 16.77 6.53
N TRP A 458 -14.68 16.92 7.48
CA TRP A 458 -14.88 18.12 8.27
C TRP A 458 -14.38 17.94 9.70
N ALA A 459 -13.14 18.36 9.97
CA ALA A 459 -12.51 18.37 11.27
C ALA A 459 -12.14 19.80 11.71
N ALA A 460 -13.11 20.72 11.68
CA ALA A 460 -12.89 22.11 12.08
C ALA A 460 -12.28 22.20 13.50
N GLY A 461 -11.15 22.91 13.65
CA GLY A 461 -10.40 22.96 14.92
C GLY A 461 -9.66 21.68 15.31
N GLY A 462 -9.64 20.67 14.43
CA GLY A 462 -9.01 19.36 14.63
C GLY A 462 -7.95 19.03 13.57
N THR A 463 -7.63 17.75 13.43
CA THR A 463 -6.57 17.26 12.53
C THR A 463 -7.05 16.19 11.56
N VAL A 464 -6.49 16.21 10.35
CA VAL A 464 -6.68 15.15 9.35
C VAL A 464 -5.31 14.65 8.91
N THR A 465 -5.07 13.35 9.07
CA THR A 465 -3.80 12.72 8.71
C THR A 465 -4.02 11.53 7.79
N ASP A 466 -3.43 11.59 6.60
CA ASP A 466 -3.27 10.46 5.70
C ASP A 466 -1.79 10.04 5.73
N GLN A 467 -1.50 8.86 6.28
CA GLN A 467 -0.12 8.37 6.45
C GLN A 467 0.10 7.02 5.76
N GLY A 468 0.88 7.01 4.68
CA GLY A 468 1.37 5.78 4.05
C GLY A 468 2.66 5.26 4.69
N THR A 469 2.98 3.98 4.44
CA THR A 469 4.26 3.35 4.82
C THR A 469 5.04 2.98 3.56
N ALA A 470 6.25 3.52 3.38
CA ALA A 470 7.14 3.19 2.28
C ALA A 470 8.32 2.33 2.72
N LEU A 471 8.75 1.46 1.82
CA LEU A 471 10.00 0.73 1.89
C LEU A 471 11.02 1.40 0.96
N GLN A 472 12.23 1.59 1.47
CA GLN A 472 13.26 2.30 0.75
C GLN A 472 14.43 1.38 0.38
N GLN A 473 15.09 1.73 -0.72
CA GLN A 473 16.41 1.22 -1.05
C GLN A 473 17.43 2.33 -0.77
N SER A 474 18.39 2.03 0.09
CA SER A 474 19.54 2.88 0.34
C SER A 474 20.76 2.34 -0.40
N VAL A 475 21.53 3.26 -0.97
CA VAL A 475 22.79 2.95 -1.64
C VAL A 475 23.87 3.80 -0.98
N ALA A 476 24.85 3.13 -0.40
CA ALA A 476 26.03 3.74 0.18
C ALA A 476 27.26 3.29 -0.60
N THR A 477 28.14 4.23 -0.91
CA THR A 477 29.41 3.92 -1.60
C THR A 477 30.57 4.32 -0.70
N THR A 478 31.59 3.48 -0.65
CA THR A 478 32.88 3.82 -0.05
C THR A 478 33.96 3.67 -1.10
N GLU A 479 34.89 4.61 -1.11
CA GLU A 479 36.06 4.56 -1.99
C GLU A 479 37.31 4.41 -1.15
N THR A 480 38.23 3.58 -1.61
CA THR A 480 39.58 3.48 -1.06
C THR A 480 40.56 3.59 -2.21
N SER A 481 41.46 4.57 -2.14
CA SER A 481 42.51 4.78 -3.14
C SER A 481 43.85 4.31 -2.60
N THR A 482 44.59 3.58 -3.42
CA THR A 482 45.99 3.23 -3.17
C THR A 482 46.88 4.19 -3.93
N PHE A 483 47.78 4.83 -3.19
CA PHE A 483 48.75 5.77 -3.72
C PHE A 483 50.15 5.17 -3.68
N TYR A 484 50.93 5.43 -4.70
CA TYR A 484 52.32 5.03 -4.82
C TYR A 484 53.22 6.25 -4.88
N TRP A 485 54.33 6.19 -4.16
CA TRP A 485 55.42 7.15 -4.25
C TRP A 485 56.74 6.42 -4.53
N HIS A 486 57.64 7.10 -5.23
CA HIS A 486 59.00 6.64 -5.45
C HIS A 486 59.99 7.81 -5.37
N GLN A 487 61.17 7.54 -4.83
CA GLN A 487 62.23 8.52 -4.67
C GLN A 487 62.80 8.99 -6.01
N LYS A 488 62.91 10.30 -6.23
CA LYS A 488 63.29 10.86 -7.54
C LYS A 488 64.68 10.44 -8.04
N ARG A 489 65.65 10.32 -7.13
CA ARG A 489 67.06 10.00 -7.43
C ARG A 489 67.58 8.71 -6.80
N GLY A 490 66.78 8.01 -6.00
CA GLY A 490 67.15 6.74 -5.38
C GLY A 490 66.13 5.64 -5.67
N GLY A 491 66.16 4.56 -4.89
CA GLY A 491 65.34 3.37 -5.13
C GLY A 491 64.20 3.17 -4.12
N ASP A 492 64.05 4.08 -3.16
CA ASP A 492 63.02 3.94 -2.13
C ASP A 492 61.63 4.16 -2.73
N SER A 493 60.65 3.41 -2.25
CA SER A 493 59.25 3.60 -2.61
C SER A 493 58.34 3.32 -1.42
N ASP A 494 57.16 3.91 -1.47
CA ASP A 494 56.16 3.78 -0.42
C ASP A 494 54.76 3.68 -1.03
N THR A 495 53.84 3.07 -0.31
CA THR A 495 52.44 2.94 -0.70
C THR A 495 51.53 3.32 0.46
N GLN A 496 50.57 4.20 0.19
CA GLN A 496 49.60 4.67 1.18
C GLN A 496 48.18 4.33 0.74
N VAL A 497 47.37 3.81 1.65
CA VAL A 497 45.97 3.47 1.39
C VAL A 497 45.10 4.48 2.12
N VAL A 498 44.30 5.24 1.37
CA VAL A 498 43.52 6.36 1.90
C VAL A 498 42.03 6.13 1.63
N PRO A 499 41.17 6.10 2.67
CA PRO A 499 39.73 6.04 2.49
C PRO A 499 39.17 7.41 2.10
N TYR A 500 38.22 7.41 1.17
CA TYR A 500 37.43 8.56 0.75
C TYR A 500 35.95 8.22 0.97
N PRO A 501 35.34 8.70 2.07
CA PRO A 501 33.91 8.51 2.28
C PRO A 501 33.14 9.27 1.19
N THR A 502 32.16 8.63 0.58
CA THR A 502 31.25 9.31 -0.35
C THR A 502 30.00 9.77 0.39
N SER A 503 29.33 10.80 -0.12
CA SER A 503 28.03 11.19 0.39
C SER A 503 27.01 10.10 0.05
N PRO A 504 26.21 9.63 1.02
CA PRO A 504 25.18 8.63 0.75
C PRO A 504 24.19 9.16 -0.28
N VAL A 505 23.80 8.29 -1.22
CA VAL A 505 22.79 8.62 -2.23
C VAL A 505 21.43 8.69 -1.55
N ALA A 506 20.58 9.64 -1.97
CA ALA A 506 19.21 9.70 -1.47
C ALA A 506 18.49 8.37 -1.72
N SER A 507 17.83 7.85 -0.68
CA SER A 507 17.12 6.56 -0.79
C SER A 507 15.93 6.67 -1.73
N THR A 508 15.69 5.62 -2.53
CA THR A 508 14.55 5.52 -3.45
C THR A 508 13.45 4.68 -2.84
N THR A 509 12.18 4.98 -3.15
CA THR A 509 11.05 4.14 -2.72
C THR A 509 10.90 2.94 -3.64
N VAL A 510 10.88 1.73 -3.08
CA VAL A 510 10.73 0.48 -3.83
C VAL A 510 9.32 -0.12 -3.73
N MET A 511 8.62 0.15 -2.63
CA MET A 511 7.27 -0.32 -2.36
C MET A 511 6.59 0.65 -1.39
N ALA A 512 5.27 0.74 -1.41
CA ALA A 512 4.51 1.44 -0.39
C ALA A 512 3.17 0.77 -0.10
N LEU A 513 2.75 0.85 1.17
CA LEU A 513 1.37 0.68 1.61
C LEU A 513 0.75 2.08 1.68
N PRO A 514 -0.05 2.48 0.68
CA PRO A 514 -0.57 3.84 0.61
C PRO A 514 -1.68 4.07 1.64
N ALA A 515 -1.80 5.32 2.12
CA ALA A 515 -3.05 5.82 2.68
C ALA A 515 -3.87 6.43 1.54
N ILE A 516 -4.95 5.75 1.15
CA ILE A 516 -5.84 6.15 0.06
C ILE A 516 -6.99 6.94 0.65
N ALA A 517 -7.16 8.19 0.20
CA ALA A 517 -8.27 9.08 0.55
C ALA A 517 -8.79 9.75 -0.72
N SER A 518 -9.67 9.06 -1.44
CA SER A 518 -10.02 9.38 -2.83
C SER A 518 -11.53 9.53 -3.04
N SER A 519 -11.86 10.11 -4.19
CA SER A 519 -13.22 10.29 -4.65
C SER A 519 -13.29 10.20 -6.18
N ASN A 520 -14.41 9.72 -6.71
CA ASN A 520 -14.76 9.83 -8.13
C ASN A 520 -15.29 11.23 -8.49
N GLN A 521 -15.67 12.04 -7.49
CA GLN A 521 -16.00 13.47 -7.58
C GLN A 521 -14.98 14.31 -6.80
N THR A 522 -15.38 15.12 -5.82
CA THR A 522 -14.48 16.02 -5.09
C THR A 522 -13.97 15.42 -3.78
N VAL A 523 -12.72 15.75 -3.43
CA VAL A 523 -12.19 15.55 -2.08
C VAL A 523 -12.13 16.91 -1.39
N GLN A 524 -12.89 17.06 -0.30
CA GLN A 524 -12.94 18.28 0.50
C GLN A 524 -12.47 17.99 1.92
N THR A 525 -11.45 18.71 2.39
CA THR A 525 -10.93 18.56 3.75
C THR A 525 -10.89 19.91 4.44
N THR A 526 -11.55 20.02 5.59
CA THR A 526 -11.52 21.21 6.46
C THR A 526 -10.93 20.79 7.80
N ALA A 527 -9.76 21.32 8.17
CA ALA A 527 -9.13 21.05 9.46
C ALA A 527 -8.19 22.18 9.90
N GLN A 528 -7.82 22.20 11.18
CA GLN A 528 -6.75 23.10 11.66
C GLN A 528 -5.38 22.64 11.12
N SER A 529 -5.14 21.33 11.15
CA SER A 529 -3.92 20.72 10.61
C SER A 529 -4.26 19.60 9.63
N ILE A 530 -3.68 19.66 8.44
CA ILE A 530 -3.81 18.60 7.42
C ILE A 530 -2.40 18.08 7.15
N SER A 531 -2.19 16.78 7.39
CA SER A 531 -0.92 16.09 7.12
C SER A 531 -1.16 14.96 6.12
N VAL A 532 -0.53 15.06 4.96
CA VAL A 532 -0.50 13.99 3.96
C VAL A 532 0.96 13.59 3.81
N ASN A 533 1.33 12.47 4.42
CA ASN A 533 2.72 12.05 4.46
C ASN A 533 2.89 10.56 4.21
N THR A 534 4.12 10.21 3.92
CA THR A 534 4.55 8.81 3.86
C THR A 534 5.77 8.68 4.73
N VAL A 535 5.78 7.66 5.56
CA VAL A 535 6.89 7.38 6.45
C VAL A 535 7.64 6.15 5.99
N ASN A 536 8.95 6.13 6.18
CA ASN A 536 9.75 4.93 5.98
C ASN A 536 9.53 3.93 7.12
N ARG A 537 10.23 2.80 7.06
CA ARG A 537 10.21 1.77 8.10
C ARG A 537 10.54 2.29 9.51
N LEU A 538 11.27 3.39 9.63
CA LEU A 538 11.67 4.01 10.92
C LEU A 538 10.72 5.11 11.37
N GLY A 539 9.63 5.37 10.64
CA GLY A 539 8.67 6.43 10.96
C GLY A 539 9.10 7.83 10.48
N GLN A 540 10.19 7.94 9.71
CA GLN A 540 10.68 9.22 9.19
C GLN A 540 9.96 9.59 7.90
N THR A 541 9.61 10.86 7.71
CA THR A 541 8.91 11.31 6.50
C THR A 541 9.78 11.14 5.26
N VAL A 542 9.22 10.55 4.21
CA VAL A 542 9.83 10.36 2.89
C VAL A 542 9.40 11.52 1.98
N THR A 543 10.35 12.38 1.61
CA THR A 543 10.13 13.47 0.64
C THR A 543 10.10 12.96 -0.80
N GLY A 544 9.10 13.40 -1.58
CA GLY A 544 9.06 13.17 -3.05
C GLY A 544 8.34 11.91 -3.53
N SER A 545 7.89 11.03 -2.64
CA SER A 545 7.06 9.88 -3.02
C SER A 545 5.58 10.25 -2.98
N GLY A 546 4.99 10.52 -4.14
CA GLY A 546 3.55 10.71 -4.34
C GLY A 546 2.73 9.43 -4.13
N VAL A 547 2.92 8.75 -3.00
CA VAL A 547 2.23 7.49 -2.65
C VAL A 547 0.97 7.71 -1.82
N THR A 548 0.61 8.96 -1.53
CA THR A 548 -0.68 9.34 -0.96
C THR A 548 -1.63 9.70 -2.08
N GLY A 549 -2.56 8.79 -2.40
CA GLY A 549 -3.53 8.94 -3.48
C GLY A 549 -4.68 9.89 -3.20
N GLY A 550 -4.43 10.96 -2.43
CA GLY A 550 -5.42 11.96 -2.10
C GLY A 550 -5.42 13.11 -3.10
N GLY A 551 -6.53 13.31 -3.79
CA GLY A 551 -6.81 14.52 -4.60
C GLY A 551 -7.01 15.79 -3.75
N ALA A 552 -6.40 15.86 -2.56
CA ALA A 552 -6.41 17.07 -1.75
C ALA A 552 -5.43 18.07 -2.38
N SER A 553 -5.95 19.05 -3.10
CA SER A 553 -5.27 20.32 -3.23
C SER A 553 -5.10 20.90 -1.83
N ALA A 554 -3.97 20.59 -1.20
CA ALA A 554 -3.58 21.14 0.09
C ALA A 554 -3.35 22.64 -0.08
N SER A 555 -4.31 23.46 0.33
CA SER A 555 -3.95 24.74 0.92
C SER A 555 -3.68 24.46 2.37
N ALA A 556 -2.41 24.29 2.72
CA ALA A 556 -1.98 24.32 4.09
C ALA A 556 -2.46 25.65 4.72
N VAL A 557 -3.13 25.56 5.87
CA VAL A 557 -2.96 26.62 6.87
C VAL A 557 -1.52 26.42 7.33
N GLY A 558 -0.62 27.28 6.83
CA GLY A 558 0.81 27.12 7.01
C GLY A 558 1.21 27.01 8.48
N SER A 559 2.03 26.01 8.79
CA SER A 559 3.20 26.25 9.64
C SER A 559 4.38 26.55 8.73
N ALA A 560 4.37 27.76 8.16
CA ALA A 560 5.60 28.52 8.03
C ALA A 560 5.51 29.59 9.12
N GLY A 561 6.60 29.80 9.85
CA GLY A 561 6.71 30.92 10.78
C GLY A 561 6.31 32.24 10.10
N ASP A 562 5.75 33.13 10.91
CA ASP A 562 5.24 34.48 10.59
C ASP A 562 3.87 34.61 9.90
N GLY A 563 2.83 34.62 10.75
CA GLY A 563 2.10 35.87 10.99
C GLY A 563 1.28 36.50 9.87
N THR A 564 0.25 35.83 9.34
CA THR A 564 -1.02 36.48 8.95
C THR A 564 -2.15 35.46 8.80
N LYS A 565 -3.29 35.70 9.48
CA LYS A 565 -4.49 34.86 9.44
C LYS A 565 -5.28 35.12 8.17
N SER A 566 -5.64 34.08 7.42
CA SER A 566 -6.71 34.14 6.42
C SER A 566 -7.55 32.86 6.44
N THR A 567 -8.86 33.03 6.59
CA THR A 567 -9.90 32.00 6.53
C THR A 567 -10.34 31.82 5.07
N ALA A 568 -9.96 30.73 4.42
CA ALA A 568 -10.50 30.38 3.10
C ALA A 568 -10.66 28.87 2.92
N ALA A 569 -11.90 28.43 2.71
CA ALA A 569 -12.23 27.10 2.22
C ALA A 569 -11.76 26.98 0.75
N LEU A 570 -10.99 25.94 0.43
CA LEU A 570 -10.49 25.70 -0.92
C LEU A 570 -10.84 24.27 -1.36
N SER A 571 -11.61 24.19 -2.44
CA SER A 571 -12.08 22.97 -3.09
C SER A 571 -11.03 22.43 -4.08
N GLY A 572 -10.64 21.16 -3.94
CA GLY A 572 -9.85 20.45 -4.95
C GLY A 572 -10.73 19.87 -6.05
N SER A 573 -10.39 20.14 -7.31
CA SER A 573 -11.07 19.54 -8.46
C SER A 573 -10.56 18.12 -8.70
N ALA A 574 -11.48 17.22 -9.06
CA ALA A 574 -11.19 15.86 -9.50
C ALA A 574 -10.26 15.93 -10.73
N GLY A 575 -8.99 15.51 -10.59
CA GLY A 575 -8.06 15.56 -11.74
C GLY A 575 -6.58 15.58 -11.44
N SER A 576 -6.15 15.77 -10.18
CA SER A 576 -4.78 15.41 -9.82
C SER A 576 -4.64 13.91 -9.99
N THR A 577 -3.91 13.50 -11.02
CA THR A 577 -3.48 12.12 -11.21
C THR A 577 -2.90 11.64 -9.88
N VAL A 578 -3.47 10.56 -9.34
CA VAL A 578 -2.74 9.70 -8.39
C VAL A 578 -1.39 9.49 -9.05
N GLY A 579 -0.32 10.04 -8.48
CA GLY A 579 1.00 9.96 -9.10
C GLY A 579 1.26 8.50 -9.38
N ALA A 580 1.43 8.13 -10.66
CA ALA A 580 1.79 6.78 -11.00
C ALA A 580 3.00 6.41 -10.15
N ALA A 581 2.85 5.38 -9.30
CA ALA A 581 3.95 4.90 -8.49
C ALA A 581 5.13 4.62 -9.43
N SER A 582 6.17 5.44 -9.36
CA SER A 582 7.35 5.32 -10.23
C SER A 582 8.29 4.20 -9.79
N GLY A 583 7.88 3.36 -8.84
CA GLY A 583 8.46 2.05 -8.58
C GLY A 583 7.43 1.02 -8.98
N GLY A 584 7.80 0.09 -9.87
CA GLY A 584 6.93 -0.94 -10.42
C GLY A 584 6.15 -1.64 -9.32
N MET A 585 4.90 -1.19 -9.10
CA MET A 585 3.92 -1.96 -8.38
C MET A 585 3.72 -3.18 -9.26
N HIS A 586 4.20 -4.36 -8.84
CA HIS A 586 3.68 -5.59 -9.42
C HIS A 586 2.16 -5.49 -9.22
N ALA A 587 1.43 -5.25 -10.31
CA ALA A 587 -0.01 -5.35 -10.28
C ALA A 587 -0.29 -6.72 -9.64
N PRO A 588 -1.04 -6.79 -8.52
CA PRO A 588 -1.36 -8.06 -7.92
C PRO A 588 -1.91 -8.94 -9.04
N GLN A 589 -1.40 -10.17 -9.19
CA GLN A 589 -1.87 -11.04 -10.25
C GLN A 589 -3.35 -11.37 -9.91
N THR A 590 -4.27 -10.75 -10.64
CA THR A 590 -5.71 -10.74 -10.31
C THR A 590 -6.48 -11.91 -10.92
N LEU A 591 -5.87 -12.56 -11.91
CA LEU A 591 -6.48 -13.67 -12.65
C LEU A 591 -5.69 -14.95 -12.35
N GLY A 592 -6.45 -16.01 -12.02
CA GLY A 592 -5.94 -17.37 -12.04
C GLY A 592 -5.54 -17.79 -13.46
N SER A 593 -4.66 -18.78 -13.57
CA SER A 593 -4.42 -19.49 -14.83
C SER A 593 -5.29 -20.75 -14.87
N ALA A 594 -5.37 -21.43 -16.02
CA ALA A 594 -6.01 -22.73 -16.09
C ALA A 594 -5.40 -23.78 -15.12
N GLN A 595 -4.18 -23.53 -14.61
CA GLN A 595 -3.49 -24.40 -13.66
C GLN A 595 -3.41 -23.83 -12.22
N THR A 596 -3.79 -22.57 -11.98
CA THR A 596 -3.60 -21.89 -10.70
C THR A 596 -4.83 -21.06 -10.37
N GLY A 597 -5.48 -21.32 -9.23
CA GLY A 597 -6.64 -20.55 -8.78
C GLY A 597 -6.33 -19.05 -8.61
N ILE A 598 -7.37 -18.23 -8.44
CA ILE A 598 -7.23 -16.78 -8.23
C ILE A 598 -6.33 -16.55 -6.98
N PRO A 599 -5.16 -15.92 -7.13
CA PRO A 599 -4.24 -15.71 -6.01
C PRO A 599 -4.91 -14.89 -4.90
N ASN A 600 -4.76 -15.32 -3.65
CA ASN A 600 -5.29 -14.65 -2.45
C ASN A 600 -6.83 -14.51 -2.39
N LEU A 601 -7.59 -15.31 -3.16
CA LEU A 601 -9.04 -15.36 -3.02
C LEU A 601 -9.44 -15.91 -1.64
N THR A 602 -10.05 -15.06 -0.83
CA THR A 602 -10.63 -15.44 0.46
C THR A 602 -12.15 -15.44 0.34
N LEU A 603 -12.77 -16.56 0.66
CA LEU A 603 -14.23 -16.68 0.64
C LEU A 603 -14.87 -15.92 1.81
N PRO A 604 -16.05 -15.32 1.63
CA PRO A 604 -16.71 -14.56 2.68
C PRO A 604 -17.16 -15.47 3.82
N LEU A 605 -17.03 -15.00 5.07
CA LEU A 605 -17.36 -15.76 6.28
C LEU A 605 -18.54 -15.19 7.07
N ASN A 606 -19.11 -14.07 6.62
CA ASN A 606 -20.16 -13.35 7.33
C ASN A 606 -21.56 -13.60 6.74
N GLY A 607 -22.60 -13.29 7.51
CA GLY A 607 -23.99 -13.61 7.17
C GLY A 607 -24.62 -12.82 6.00
N LEU A 608 -23.84 -12.04 5.25
CA LEU A 608 -24.27 -11.38 4.01
C LEU A 608 -24.24 -12.37 2.84
N PHE A 609 -23.41 -13.41 2.96
CA PHE A 609 -23.23 -14.44 1.94
C PHE A 609 -23.45 -15.83 2.53
N HIS A 610 -23.93 -16.75 1.72
CA HIS A 610 -24.03 -18.17 2.05
C HIS A 610 -23.48 -19.03 0.91
N PHE A 611 -22.94 -20.19 1.26
CA PHE A 611 -22.42 -21.12 0.27
C PHE A 611 -23.53 -22.03 -0.25
N GLN A 612 -23.57 -22.23 -1.57
CA GLN A 612 -24.46 -23.18 -2.23
C GLN A 612 -23.64 -24.38 -2.72
N PRO A 613 -23.48 -25.46 -1.93
CA PRO A 613 -22.63 -26.59 -2.32
C PRO A 613 -23.29 -27.50 -3.37
N ALA A 614 -24.61 -27.35 -3.61
CA ALA A 614 -25.34 -28.17 -4.56
C ALA A 614 -24.69 -28.16 -5.96
N PRO A 615 -24.51 -29.33 -6.61
CA PRO A 615 -23.89 -29.41 -7.94
C PRO A 615 -24.67 -28.67 -9.04
N SER A 616 -25.99 -28.54 -8.88
CA SER A 616 -26.88 -27.83 -9.80
C SER A 616 -26.95 -26.31 -9.57
N ALA A 617 -26.36 -25.80 -8.49
CA ALA A 617 -26.32 -24.37 -8.24
C ALA A 617 -25.40 -23.68 -9.25
N THR A 618 -25.89 -22.61 -9.87
CA THR A 618 -25.19 -21.86 -10.91
C THR A 618 -23.92 -21.16 -10.38
N TYR A 619 -23.92 -20.81 -9.10
CA TYR A 619 -22.83 -20.13 -8.39
C TYR A 619 -22.54 -20.76 -7.02
N LEU A 620 -21.32 -20.58 -6.51
CA LEU A 620 -20.89 -21.09 -5.20
C LEU A 620 -21.27 -20.16 -4.05
N VAL A 621 -21.06 -18.86 -4.22
CA VAL A 621 -21.34 -17.82 -3.21
C VAL A 621 -22.63 -17.09 -3.58
N ALA A 622 -23.59 -17.10 -2.67
CA ALA A 622 -24.90 -16.50 -2.85
C ALA A 622 -25.12 -15.38 -1.83
N THR A 623 -25.60 -14.23 -2.27
CA THR A 623 -25.92 -13.11 -1.38
C THR A 623 -27.24 -13.37 -0.64
N ASP A 624 -27.38 -12.89 0.59
CA ASP A 624 -28.65 -12.89 1.33
C ASP A 624 -29.74 -12.26 0.45
N ALA A 625 -30.87 -12.97 0.27
CA ALA A 625 -31.88 -12.64 -0.73
C ALA A 625 -32.45 -11.22 -0.56
N ARG A 626 -32.41 -10.66 0.66
CA ARG A 626 -32.86 -9.28 0.91
C ARG A 626 -32.02 -8.25 0.18
N PHE A 627 -30.77 -8.55 -0.15
CA PHE A 627 -29.87 -7.64 -0.87
C PHE A 627 -29.94 -7.82 -2.39
N THR A 628 -30.57 -8.90 -2.87
CA THR A 628 -30.73 -9.17 -4.30
C THR A 628 -32.11 -8.81 -4.85
N GLN A 629 -33.12 -8.65 -3.99
CA GLN A 629 -34.50 -8.39 -4.39
C GLN A 629 -34.79 -6.96 -4.88
N TYR A 630 -33.99 -5.96 -4.51
CA TYR A 630 -34.30 -4.54 -4.72
C TYR A 630 -33.54 -3.91 -5.91
N THR A 631 -32.66 -4.65 -6.55
CA THR A 631 -31.67 -4.13 -7.50
C THR A 631 -31.42 -5.14 -8.60
N LYS A 632 -31.27 -4.67 -9.84
CA LYS A 632 -30.89 -5.50 -10.98
C LYS A 632 -29.37 -5.47 -11.13
N PHE A 633 -28.73 -6.57 -10.76
CA PHE A 633 -27.29 -6.76 -10.92
C PHE A 633 -26.96 -7.34 -12.29
N ILE A 634 -25.83 -6.92 -12.86
CA ILE A 634 -25.26 -7.57 -14.04
C ILE A 634 -24.14 -8.47 -13.56
N SER A 635 -24.20 -9.71 -14.02
CA SER A 635 -23.26 -10.74 -13.62
C SER A 635 -22.42 -11.17 -14.82
N SER A 636 -21.43 -12.02 -14.59
CA SER A 636 -20.65 -12.62 -15.70
C SER A 636 -21.52 -13.35 -16.75
N ASP A 637 -22.81 -13.64 -16.48
CA ASP A 637 -23.77 -14.12 -17.48
C ASP A 637 -23.90 -13.19 -18.68
N TYR A 638 -23.81 -11.88 -18.48
CA TYR A 638 -23.86 -10.91 -19.58
C TYR A 638 -22.67 -11.09 -20.53
N MET A 639 -21.46 -11.20 -19.98
CA MET A 639 -20.23 -11.38 -20.76
C MET A 639 -20.17 -12.76 -21.41
N LEU A 640 -20.55 -13.82 -20.68
CA LEU A 640 -20.59 -15.19 -21.21
C LEU A 640 -21.65 -15.35 -22.31
N GLY A 641 -22.82 -14.74 -22.13
CA GLY A 641 -23.87 -14.69 -23.14
C GLY A 641 -23.43 -13.95 -24.40
N ALA A 642 -22.73 -12.81 -24.26
CA ALA A 642 -22.13 -12.09 -25.39
C ALA A 642 -21.06 -12.92 -26.14
N LEU A 643 -20.37 -13.81 -25.43
CA LEU A 643 -19.39 -14.75 -25.99
C LEU A 643 -20.03 -16.05 -26.52
N GLY A 644 -21.36 -16.21 -26.43
CA GLY A 644 -22.08 -17.41 -26.87
C GLY A 644 -21.82 -18.65 -26.00
N LEU A 645 -21.30 -18.48 -24.78
CA LEU A 645 -21.01 -19.56 -23.85
C LEU A 645 -22.21 -19.80 -22.93
N ASN A 646 -22.63 -21.06 -22.77
CA ASN A 646 -23.68 -21.44 -21.83
C ASN A 646 -23.07 -21.72 -20.44
N PRO A 647 -23.28 -20.86 -19.44
CA PRO A 647 -22.69 -21.02 -18.10
C PRO A 647 -23.15 -22.30 -17.39
N GLN A 648 -24.34 -22.84 -17.72
CA GLN A 648 -24.81 -24.10 -17.13
C GLN A 648 -24.08 -25.34 -17.66
N GLN A 649 -23.35 -25.24 -18.76
CA GLN A 649 -22.67 -26.36 -19.41
C GLN A 649 -21.14 -26.30 -19.31
N THR A 650 -20.56 -25.16 -18.88
CA THR A 650 -19.12 -24.93 -18.99
C THR A 650 -18.37 -24.84 -17.66
N GLN A 651 -18.95 -24.30 -16.56
CA GLN A 651 -18.36 -24.28 -15.21
C GLN A 651 -19.28 -23.61 -14.15
N LYS A 652 -19.19 -24.05 -12.89
CA LYS A 652 -19.85 -23.38 -11.74
C LYS A 652 -19.13 -22.08 -11.40
N ARG A 653 -19.89 -20.98 -11.23
CA ARG A 653 -19.34 -19.65 -10.99
C ARG A 653 -18.95 -19.41 -9.53
N LEU A 654 -18.07 -18.43 -9.32
CA LEU A 654 -17.62 -18.07 -7.98
C LEU A 654 -18.76 -17.48 -7.13
N GLY A 655 -19.55 -16.55 -7.67
CA GLY A 655 -20.71 -16.02 -6.95
C GLY A 655 -21.80 -15.46 -7.86
N ASP A 656 -22.87 -14.98 -7.24
CA ASP A 656 -23.92 -14.24 -7.94
C ASP A 656 -23.43 -12.85 -8.41
N GLY A 657 -24.27 -12.13 -9.16
CA GLY A 657 -23.90 -10.83 -9.73
C GLY A 657 -23.48 -9.81 -8.68
N PHE A 658 -24.17 -9.75 -7.54
CA PHE A 658 -23.82 -8.84 -6.45
C PHE A 658 -22.42 -9.13 -5.90
N TYR A 659 -22.10 -10.40 -5.65
CA TYR A 659 -20.78 -10.79 -5.13
C TYR A 659 -19.66 -10.52 -6.15
N GLU A 660 -19.89 -10.85 -7.42
CA GLU A 660 -18.91 -10.63 -8.50
C GLU A 660 -18.65 -9.13 -8.75
N GLU A 661 -19.69 -8.30 -8.77
CA GLU A 661 -19.56 -6.86 -8.85
C GLU A 661 -18.70 -6.33 -7.68
N LYS A 662 -18.99 -6.76 -6.44
CA LYS A 662 -18.18 -6.34 -5.28
C LYS A 662 -16.70 -6.69 -5.43
N LEU A 663 -16.37 -7.89 -5.94
CA LEU A 663 -14.99 -8.29 -6.21
C LEU A 663 -14.31 -7.39 -7.25
N VAL A 664 -15.02 -7.04 -8.32
CA VAL A 664 -14.51 -6.13 -9.35
C VAL A 664 -14.23 -4.74 -8.77
N ARG A 665 -15.16 -4.19 -7.98
CA ARG A 665 -14.99 -2.90 -7.28
C ARG A 665 -13.79 -2.91 -6.34
N ASP A 666 -13.64 -3.97 -5.55
CA ASP A 666 -12.49 -4.18 -4.67
C ASP A 666 -11.19 -4.14 -5.48
N GLN A 667 -11.16 -4.78 -6.66
CA GLN A 667 -10.00 -4.82 -7.52
C GLN A 667 -9.68 -3.45 -8.15
N ILE A 668 -10.68 -2.72 -8.62
CA ILE A 668 -10.52 -1.36 -9.15
C ILE A 668 -9.98 -0.43 -8.07
N THR A 669 -10.51 -0.52 -6.84
CA THR A 669 -10.03 0.28 -5.71
C THR A 669 -8.57 -0.05 -5.39
N GLN A 670 -8.18 -1.32 -5.44
CA GLN A 670 -6.79 -1.72 -5.22
C GLN A 670 -5.83 -1.21 -6.30
N LEU A 671 -6.25 -1.21 -7.57
CA LEU A 671 -5.38 -0.82 -8.70
C LEU A 671 -5.34 0.70 -8.93
N THR A 672 -6.46 1.38 -8.73
CA THR A 672 -6.63 2.78 -9.11
C THR A 672 -6.77 3.72 -7.91
N GLY A 673 -7.02 3.16 -6.73
CA GLY A 673 -7.39 3.91 -5.54
C GLY A 673 -8.80 4.50 -5.58
N ARG A 674 -9.59 4.33 -6.65
CA ARG A 674 -10.96 4.88 -6.80
C ARG A 674 -12.03 3.81 -6.64
N THR A 675 -13.27 4.22 -6.32
CA THR A 675 -14.40 3.28 -6.28
C THR A 675 -14.75 2.78 -7.69
N PHE A 676 -14.71 3.68 -8.68
CA PHE A 676 -14.98 3.40 -10.09
C PHE A 676 -13.82 3.85 -11.00
N LEU A 677 -13.73 3.28 -12.20
CA LEU A 677 -12.85 3.75 -13.26
C LEU A 677 -13.19 5.20 -13.66
N ALA A 678 -12.19 5.91 -14.19
CA ALA A 678 -12.37 7.30 -14.61
C ALA A 678 -13.46 7.42 -15.70
N GLY A 679 -14.41 8.32 -15.50
CA GLY A 679 -15.56 8.52 -16.40
C GLY A 679 -16.85 7.81 -15.95
N TYR A 680 -16.79 6.98 -14.91
CA TYR A 680 -17.97 6.29 -14.36
C TYR A 680 -18.35 6.82 -12.98
N THR A 681 -19.66 6.84 -12.73
CA THR A 681 -20.28 7.26 -11.46
C THR A 681 -21.04 6.14 -10.77
N ASP A 682 -21.19 4.99 -11.44
CA ASP A 682 -21.89 3.82 -10.93
C ASP A 682 -21.34 2.54 -11.55
N GLN A 683 -21.47 1.45 -10.78
CA GLN A 683 -20.92 0.14 -11.11
C GLN A 683 -21.56 -0.51 -12.33
N LEU A 684 -22.86 -0.29 -12.53
CA LEU A 684 -23.64 -0.91 -13.60
C LEU A 684 -23.21 -0.37 -14.97
N SER A 685 -23.02 0.95 -15.06
CA SER A 685 -22.51 1.61 -16.26
C SER A 685 -21.10 1.18 -16.59
N GLU A 686 -20.23 1.05 -15.58
CA GLU A 686 -18.86 0.60 -15.76
C GLU A 686 -18.78 -0.85 -16.27
N TYR A 687 -19.57 -1.76 -15.69
CA TYR A 687 -19.54 -3.18 -16.08
C TYR A 687 -20.08 -3.43 -17.50
N ARG A 688 -20.92 -2.53 -18.03
CA ARG A 688 -21.51 -2.64 -19.37
C ARG A 688 -20.59 -2.20 -20.50
N ALA A 689 -19.62 -1.34 -20.20
CA ALA A 689 -18.69 -0.77 -21.16
C ALA A 689 -17.56 -1.74 -21.48
#